data_AF-A0A6M8ED89-F1
#
_entry.id   AF-A0A6M8ED89-F1
#
_cell.length_a   1.000
_cell.length_b   1.000
_cell.length_c   1.000
_cell.angle_alpha   90.00
_cell.angle_beta   90.00
_cell.angle_gamma   90.00
#
_symmetry.space_group_name_H-M   'P 1'
#
loop_
_entity.id
_entity.type
_entity.pdbx_description
1 polymer ?
#
loop_
_entity_poly.entity_id
_entity_poly.type
_entity_poly.pdbx_seq_one_letter_code
_entity_poly.pdbx_strand_id
1 'polypeptide(L)'
;MAKKQNNNNFNKNNSNNNSNGNNNNNNGNNNFFNNNPLMIFVIFSIVTIFAFKAIFPEDQMGSATNSNMQAYGQTQNKTIAYSDLKKLISSGKIEYVGIGNTQIRAVSKMGSGQATTYTARRVIPDETLISALEENGINYGGINEENILADILFGWVLPIFIFFAIWMFIAKRMQKSMGGGSGGILGIGSSKKMINSEKPNVTFDDMAGNKEAKEEVQEIVDFLKSPDRYVRLGAQIPKGVLLVGPPGTGKTLLAKAVAGEANVEFLSVSGSAFIEMFVGVGASRVRDLFEQAKKVAPAIIFIDEIDAIGKSRASGGPMGGNDEREQTLNQLLAEMDGFSTEHAPVIVLAATNRPEVLDPALLRPGRFDRQVLVDKPDFEGRVEILNVHIKEVKLGKNVDLREIAKMTAGLAGADLANIINEAALLAGRASKDQVDPSDFKEAVERQIAGLEKKSKRISPKERKIVAYHESGHALIAEITKGANKVNKVSIVPRGLAALGYTLNTPEENKYLMQKHELIAEVDVLLGGRAAEEVFIGEISTGAGNDLERATGIIKSMATVYGMSDIAGLMVLEKRSNQFLGGQTQKDFSDAMAKDLDDHTKKLLNERYEIVLQELRDNSAAIEQMTAELLDIEVISGERVREIIKENGGTVFEDGDLHTDAIVSDDKVKTKTEETQEPKIETQEEKKDNE
;
A
#
# COMPACT_ATOMS: atom_id res chain seq x y z
N MET A 1 -8.60 -16.72 80.59
CA MET A 1 -7.95 -16.53 81.91
C MET A 1 -6.56 -15.93 81.70
N ALA A 2 -6.21 -14.91 82.51
CA ALA A 2 -4.89 -14.26 82.70
C ALA A 2 -4.32 -13.45 81.51
N LYS A 3 -4.36 -12.10 81.55
CA LYS A 3 -3.49 -11.09 82.25
C LYS A 3 -2.36 -10.61 81.30
N LYS A 4 -2.32 -9.32 80.88
CA LYS A 4 -1.68 -8.14 81.54
C LYS A 4 -0.18 -8.39 81.77
N GLN A 5 0.82 -7.55 81.45
CA GLN A 5 1.04 -6.09 81.36
C GLN A 5 2.46 -5.94 80.75
N ASN A 6 2.77 -4.97 79.87
CA ASN A 6 2.99 -3.52 80.05
C ASN A 6 4.42 -3.12 80.55
N ASN A 7 4.98 -2.09 79.88
CA ASN A 7 6.03 -1.12 80.28
C ASN A 7 7.50 -1.56 80.29
N ASN A 8 8.52 -0.71 80.05
CA ASN A 8 8.69 0.67 79.54
C ASN A 8 10.22 0.95 79.48
N ASN A 9 10.68 1.83 78.58
CA ASN A 9 11.60 2.97 78.84
C ASN A 9 12.14 3.53 77.50
N PHE A 10 11.86 4.77 77.06
CA PHE A 10 12.09 6.14 77.56
C PHE A 10 13.37 6.82 77.02
N ASN A 11 13.20 7.71 76.03
CA ASN A 11 13.58 9.14 75.99
C ASN A 11 13.15 9.72 74.61
N LYS A 12 12.20 10.66 74.43
CA LYS A 12 12.08 12.10 74.83
C LYS A 12 13.29 12.93 74.39
N ASN A 13 13.23 14.07 73.69
CA ASN A 13 12.26 15.15 73.38
C ASN A 13 12.71 15.79 72.02
N ASN A 14 12.01 16.62 71.24
CA ASN A 14 11.05 17.73 71.44
C ASN A 14 10.39 18.01 70.05
N SER A 15 9.07 18.15 69.91
CA SER A 15 8.25 19.40 69.99
C SER A 15 8.65 20.45 68.93
N ASN A 16 7.80 21.11 68.14
CA ASN A 16 6.33 21.26 68.14
C ASN A 16 5.85 22.01 66.87
N ASN A 17 4.66 21.64 66.39
CA ASN A 17 3.51 22.45 65.91
C ASN A 17 3.52 23.46 64.74
N ASN A 18 2.53 23.20 63.87
CA ASN A 18 1.48 24.07 63.27
C ASN A 18 1.91 25.18 62.29
N SER A 19 1.38 25.31 61.07
CA SER A 19 -0.04 25.56 60.76
C SER A 19 -0.15 25.93 59.26
N ASN A 20 -1.35 25.69 58.68
CA ASN A 20 -2.02 26.37 57.56
C ASN A 20 -1.19 26.97 56.41
N GLY A 21 -1.54 26.57 55.18
CA GLY A 21 -1.16 27.32 53.99
C GLY A 21 -1.68 26.71 52.70
N ASN A 22 -2.97 26.91 52.43
CA ASN A 22 -3.54 26.86 51.09
C ASN A 22 -2.73 27.83 50.18
N ASN A 23 -2.15 27.35 49.08
CA ASN A 23 -1.55 28.15 47.98
C ASN A 23 -1.44 27.16 46.80
N ASN A 24 -2.28 27.18 45.75
CA ASN A 24 -2.50 28.29 44.81
C ASN A 24 -1.29 29.20 44.69
N ASN A 25 -0.38 28.85 43.77
CA ASN A 25 0.37 29.87 43.05
C ASN A 25 0.52 29.49 41.58
N ASN A 26 -0.21 30.27 40.78
CA ASN A 26 -0.05 30.53 39.37
C ASN A 26 1.39 30.43 38.90
N ASN A 27 1.68 29.48 38.01
CA ASN A 27 2.77 29.63 37.06
C ASN A 27 2.20 30.37 35.85
N GLY A 28 2.38 31.69 35.85
CA GLY A 28 2.07 32.56 34.72
C GLY A 28 3.01 32.24 33.56
N ASN A 29 2.57 31.37 32.64
CA ASN A 29 3.15 31.33 31.31
C ASN A 29 2.47 32.44 30.50
N ASN A 30 3.08 33.63 30.52
CA ASN A 30 2.66 34.76 29.70
C ASN A 30 2.80 34.35 28.22
N ASN A 31 1.69 33.94 27.61
CA ASN A 31 1.59 33.77 26.16
C ASN A 31 1.85 35.12 25.49
N PHE A 32 3.09 35.35 25.07
CA PHE A 32 3.53 36.52 24.31
C PHE A 32 2.65 36.77 23.07
N PHE A 33 2.12 35.69 22.50
CA PHE A 33 1.21 35.70 21.35
C PHE A 33 -0.26 36.00 21.67
N ASN A 34 -0.70 35.86 22.92
CA ASN A 34 -2.13 36.05 23.25
C ASN A 34 -2.42 37.45 23.80
N ASN A 35 -1.42 38.12 24.40
CA ASN A 35 -1.65 39.39 25.09
C ASN A 35 -1.42 40.65 24.22
N ASN A 36 -0.80 40.53 23.04
CA ASN A 36 -0.50 41.68 22.19
C ASN A 36 -0.80 41.40 20.70
N PRO A 37 -2.07 41.48 20.27
CA PRO A 37 -2.45 41.34 18.85
C PRO A 37 -1.75 42.39 17.95
N LEU A 38 -1.39 43.55 18.51
CA LEU A 38 -0.60 44.58 17.83
C LEU A 38 0.85 44.11 17.53
N MET A 39 1.49 43.35 18.42
CA MET A 39 2.85 42.85 18.19
C MET A 39 2.87 41.75 17.12
N ILE A 40 1.85 40.87 17.09
CA ILE A 40 1.69 39.89 16.01
C ILE A 40 1.47 40.59 14.67
N PHE A 41 0.63 41.63 14.65
CA PHE A 41 0.41 42.43 13.45
C PHE A 41 1.70 43.10 12.96
N VAL A 42 2.52 43.65 13.87
CA VAL A 42 3.81 44.26 13.53
C VAL A 42 4.79 43.22 13.00
N ILE A 43 4.93 42.07 13.65
CA ILE A 43 5.83 40.99 13.20
C ILE A 43 5.40 40.44 11.84
N PHE A 44 4.10 40.17 11.66
CA PHE A 44 3.56 39.70 10.39
C PHE A 44 3.74 40.74 9.28
N SER A 45 3.51 42.02 9.58
CA SER A 45 3.72 43.12 8.61
C SER A 45 5.19 43.21 8.18
N ILE A 46 6.14 43.09 9.12
CA ILE A 46 7.58 43.10 8.81
C ILE A 46 7.95 41.91 7.91
N VAL A 47 7.49 40.69 8.24
CA VAL A 47 7.76 39.49 7.43
C VAL A 47 7.15 39.63 6.03
N THR A 48 5.95 40.20 5.93
CA THR A 48 5.28 40.38 4.63
C THR A 48 5.96 41.45 3.78
N ILE A 49 6.44 42.54 4.39
CA ILE A 49 7.24 43.57 3.70
C ILE A 49 8.55 42.97 3.19
N PHE A 50 9.22 42.14 3.99
CA PHE A 50 10.44 41.43 3.56
C PHE A 50 10.16 40.43 2.43
N ALA A 51 9.06 39.67 2.51
CA ALA A 51 8.64 38.74 1.47
C ALA A 51 8.28 39.49 0.17
N PHE A 52 7.60 40.63 0.27
CA PHE A 52 7.26 41.46 -0.88
C PHE A 52 8.51 42.07 -1.53
N LYS A 53 9.47 42.58 -0.73
CA LYS A 53 10.77 43.03 -1.24
C LYS A 53 11.59 41.92 -1.89
N ALA A 54 11.44 40.67 -1.43
CA ALA A 54 12.11 39.51 -2.03
C ALA A 54 11.47 39.08 -3.36
N ILE A 55 10.15 39.23 -3.50
CA ILE A 55 9.41 38.84 -4.71
C ILE A 55 9.46 39.95 -5.77
N PHE A 56 9.52 41.22 -5.37
CA PHE A 56 9.64 42.38 -6.26
C PHE A 56 10.89 43.19 -5.93
N PRO A 57 12.08 42.75 -6.38
CA PRO A 57 13.30 43.54 -6.27
C PRO A 57 13.13 44.88 -7.00
N GLU A 58 13.58 45.97 -6.38
CA GLU A 58 13.44 47.37 -6.84
C GLU A 58 13.96 47.66 -8.28
N ASP A 59 14.65 46.71 -8.92
CA ASP A 59 15.32 46.88 -10.21
C ASP A 59 14.46 46.57 -11.46
N GLN A 60 13.21 46.11 -11.33
CA GLN A 60 12.40 45.69 -12.50
C GLN A 60 11.14 46.49 -12.81
N MET A 61 10.82 47.56 -12.07
CA MET A 61 9.61 48.36 -12.33
C MET A 61 9.88 49.82 -12.73
N GLY A 62 11.03 50.09 -13.36
CA GLY A 62 11.37 51.40 -13.96
C GLY A 62 11.98 51.35 -15.37
N SER A 63 12.10 50.17 -16.01
CA SER A 63 12.79 50.00 -17.30
C SER A 63 11.84 49.97 -18.51
N ALA A 64 11.11 51.05 -18.74
CA ALA A 64 10.42 51.23 -20.01
C ALA A 64 10.39 52.70 -20.42
N THR A 65 11.54 53.25 -20.90
CA THR A 65 11.62 54.24 -22.02
C THR A 65 12.98 54.95 -22.24
N ASN A 66 14.08 54.64 -21.52
CA ASN A 66 15.36 55.36 -21.69
C ASN A 66 16.50 54.50 -22.28
N SER A 67 16.33 54.01 -23.51
CA SER A 67 17.26 53.08 -24.17
C SER A 67 18.60 53.69 -24.67
N ASN A 68 18.83 55.01 -24.56
CA ASN A 68 20.05 55.64 -25.10
C ASN A 68 21.04 56.16 -24.03
N MET A 69 20.74 56.03 -22.73
CA MET A 69 21.67 56.40 -21.64
C MET A 69 22.15 55.21 -20.79
N GLN A 70 21.72 53.98 -21.10
CA GLN A 70 22.16 52.75 -20.40
C GLN A 70 23.43 52.11 -20.99
N ALA A 71 24.03 52.71 -22.03
CA ALA A 71 25.25 52.17 -22.64
C ALA A 71 26.54 52.42 -21.82
N TYR A 72 26.47 53.16 -20.71
CA TYR A 72 27.60 53.43 -19.83
C TYR A 72 27.25 52.93 -18.42
N GLY A 73 27.98 51.91 -17.93
CA GLY A 73 27.74 51.26 -16.64
C GLY A 73 27.80 52.18 -15.41
N GLN A 74 27.55 51.63 -14.21
CA GLN A 74 27.36 52.36 -12.94
C GLN A 74 28.14 53.68 -12.83
N THR A 75 27.41 54.79 -12.88
CA THR A 75 27.97 56.15 -12.86
C THR A 75 27.87 56.81 -11.49
N GLN A 76 28.91 57.55 -11.09
CA GLN A 76 28.82 58.43 -9.92
C GLN A 76 28.06 59.71 -10.30
N ASN A 77 27.00 60.03 -9.56
CA ASN A 77 26.19 61.23 -9.79
C ASN A 77 26.74 62.42 -8.98
N LYS A 78 27.12 63.52 -9.65
CA LYS A 78 27.57 64.75 -9.00
C LYS A 78 26.73 65.95 -9.44
N THR A 79 26.15 66.68 -8.48
CA THR A 79 25.40 67.90 -8.78
C THR A 79 26.36 69.09 -8.85
N ILE A 80 26.34 69.84 -9.95
CA ILE A 80 27.22 70.99 -10.17
C ILE A 80 26.44 72.23 -10.64
N ALA A 81 27.02 73.41 -10.46
CA ALA A 81 26.45 74.65 -10.99
C ALA A 81 26.54 74.70 -12.53
N TYR A 82 25.59 75.38 -13.16
CA TYR A 82 25.50 75.48 -14.62
C TYR A 82 26.73 76.13 -15.26
N SER A 83 27.35 77.10 -14.59
CA SER A 83 28.60 77.73 -15.03
C SER A 83 29.77 76.75 -15.10
N ASP A 84 29.83 75.80 -14.18
CA ASP A 84 30.89 74.80 -14.13
C ASP A 84 30.68 73.72 -15.18
N LEU A 85 29.42 73.42 -15.50
CA LEU A 85 29.07 72.56 -16.62
C LEU A 85 29.59 73.14 -17.95
N LYS A 86 29.40 74.44 -18.21
CA LYS A 86 29.94 75.10 -19.42
C LYS A 86 31.46 75.00 -19.52
N LYS A 87 32.18 75.14 -18.41
CA LYS A 87 33.65 74.96 -18.36
C LYS A 87 34.07 73.52 -18.64
N LEU A 88 33.27 72.54 -18.20
CA LEU A 88 33.54 71.12 -18.48
C LEU A 88 33.26 70.78 -19.95
N ILE A 89 32.27 71.42 -20.58
CA ILE A 89 31.99 71.30 -22.01
C ILE A 89 33.16 71.87 -22.82
N SER A 90 33.60 73.10 -22.50
CA SER A 90 34.71 73.76 -23.22
C SER A 90 36.07 73.10 -23.01
N SER A 91 36.25 72.32 -21.93
CA SER A 91 37.49 71.56 -21.69
C SER A 91 37.49 70.17 -22.35
N GLY A 92 36.46 69.83 -23.13
CA GLY A 92 36.39 68.62 -23.95
C GLY A 92 36.22 67.31 -23.15
N LYS A 93 35.90 67.40 -21.85
CA LYS A 93 35.80 66.26 -20.92
C LYS A 93 34.43 65.58 -20.91
N ILE A 94 33.47 66.08 -21.68
CA ILE A 94 32.09 65.57 -21.74
C ILE A 94 31.86 64.85 -23.07
N GLU A 95 31.16 63.72 -23.00
CA GLU A 95 30.85 62.84 -24.12
C GLU A 95 29.42 63.01 -24.62
N TYR A 96 28.46 63.14 -23.69
CA TYR A 96 27.04 63.27 -24.02
C TYR A 96 26.33 64.23 -23.07
N VAL A 97 25.41 65.04 -23.60
CA VAL A 97 24.57 65.95 -22.80
C VAL A 97 23.08 65.71 -23.06
N GLY A 98 22.39 65.20 -22.04
CA GLY A 98 20.94 65.09 -22.00
C GLY A 98 20.30 66.37 -21.47
N ILE A 99 19.46 67.01 -22.28
CA ILE A 99 18.78 68.27 -21.93
C ILE A 99 17.33 67.95 -21.55
N GLY A 100 16.98 68.12 -20.27
CA GLY A 100 15.62 68.03 -19.77
C GLY A 100 14.91 69.38 -19.70
N ASN A 101 13.68 69.36 -19.19
CA ASN A 101 12.87 70.57 -19.03
C ASN A 101 13.37 71.43 -17.86
N THR A 102 13.82 70.83 -16.76
CA THR A 102 14.29 71.55 -15.56
C THR A 102 15.77 71.34 -15.25
N GLN A 103 16.36 70.24 -15.72
CA GLN A 103 17.75 69.86 -15.47
C GLN A 103 18.48 69.39 -16.74
N ILE A 104 19.79 69.56 -16.75
CA ILE A 104 20.71 69.07 -17.78
C ILE A 104 21.61 68.01 -17.12
N ARG A 105 21.75 66.86 -17.77
CA ARG A 105 22.63 65.77 -17.34
C ARG A 105 23.74 65.58 -18.38
N ALA A 106 24.99 65.68 -17.96
CA ALA A 106 26.14 65.47 -18.83
C ALA A 106 26.98 64.28 -18.35
N VAL A 107 27.44 63.45 -19.29
CA VAL A 107 28.28 62.28 -19.03
C VAL A 107 29.71 62.61 -19.43
N SER A 108 30.68 62.37 -18.55
CA SER A 108 32.09 62.58 -18.84
C SER A 108 32.65 61.53 -19.82
N LYS A 109 33.58 61.91 -20.70
CA LYS A 109 34.38 60.97 -21.51
C LYS A 109 35.17 60.04 -20.60
N MET A 110 35.08 58.74 -20.87
CA MET A 110 35.67 57.70 -20.03
C MET A 110 37.21 57.70 -20.14
N GLY A 111 37.90 58.21 -19.12
CA GLY A 111 39.36 58.15 -18.98
C GLY A 111 39.74 57.22 -17.84
N SER A 112 40.11 55.97 -18.14
CA SER A 112 40.62 54.94 -17.22
C SER A 112 39.94 54.87 -15.82
N GLY A 113 38.63 55.05 -15.76
CA GLY A 113 37.80 55.04 -14.54
C GLY A 113 36.30 55.24 -14.85
N GLN A 114 35.43 54.95 -13.86
CA GLN A 114 33.95 55.01 -14.00
C GLN A 114 33.46 56.36 -14.57
N ALA A 115 32.50 56.31 -15.51
CA ALA A 115 31.90 57.52 -16.07
C ALA A 115 31.15 58.30 -14.98
N THR A 116 31.38 59.61 -14.89
CA THR A 116 30.70 60.48 -13.93
C THR A 116 29.54 61.20 -14.62
N THR A 117 28.34 61.15 -14.04
CA THR A 117 27.18 61.88 -14.54
C THR A 117 27.02 63.17 -13.74
N TYR A 118 27.20 64.30 -14.41
CA TYR A 118 27.01 65.62 -13.84
C TYR A 118 25.57 66.08 -14.05
N THR A 119 24.88 66.47 -12.98
CA THR A 119 23.54 67.07 -13.08
C THR A 119 23.61 68.54 -12.71
N ALA A 120 23.11 69.42 -13.59
CA ALA A 120 23.01 70.85 -13.35
C ALA A 120 21.58 71.33 -13.64
N ARG A 121 21.10 72.31 -12.88
CA ARG A 121 19.80 72.93 -13.16
C ARG A 121 19.90 73.81 -14.40
N ARG A 122 18.94 73.70 -15.32
CA ARG A 122 18.92 74.50 -16.55
C ARG A 122 18.61 75.96 -16.23
N VAL A 123 19.39 76.89 -16.80
CA VAL A 123 19.12 78.33 -16.74
C VAL A 123 18.51 78.75 -18.09
N ILE A 124 17.36 79.41 -18.07
CA ILE A 124 16.60 79.85 -19.25
C ILE A 124 16.49 81.37 -19.21
N PRO A 125 16.72 82.12 -20.31
CA PRO A 125 17.09 81.69 -21.65
C PRO A 125 18.61 81.69 -21.88
N ASP A 126 19.15 80.59 -22.40
CA ASP A 126 20.55 80.49 -22.79
C ASP A 126 20.66 79.95 -24.20
N GLU A 127 20.92 80.84 -25.16
CA GLU A 127 21.06 80.53 -26.58
C GLU A 127 22.47 79.97 -26.91
N THR A 128 23.43 80.11 -26.00
CA THR A 128 24.85 79.77 -26.27
C THR A 128 25.20 78.31 -26.02
N LEU A 129 24.35 77.54 -25.33
CA LEU A 129 24.66 76.16 -24.94
C LEU A 129 24.70 75.20 -26.13
N ILE A 130 23.75 75.31 -27.06
CA ILE A 130 23.67 74.40 -28.22
C ILE A 130 24.84 74.68 -29.17
N SER A 131 25.13 75.95 -29.46
CA SER A 131 26.28 76.34 -30.28
C SER A 131 27.61 75.88 -29.69
N ALA A 132 27.79 75.96 -28.36
CA ALA A 132 29.00 75.48 -27.70
C ALA A 132 29.16 73.95 -27.74
N LEU A 133 28.05 73.20 -27.77
CA LEU A 133 28.09 71.73 -27.89
C LEU A 133 28.44 71.29 -29.33
N GLU A 134 27.92 72.00 -30.33
CA GLU A 134 28.22 71.75 -31.75
C GLU A 134 29.67 72.11 -32.11
N GLU A 135 30.19 73.24 -31.62
CA GLU A 135 31.58 73.66 -31.85
C GLU A 135 32.60 72.66 -31.25
N ASN A 136 32.24 72.00 -30.14
CA ASN A 136 33.08 70.99 -29.49
C ASN A 136 32.77 69.54 -29.92
N GLY A 137 31.84 69.34 -30.87
CA GLY A 137 31.49 68.03 -31.41
C GLY A 137 30.89 67.04 -30.40
N ILE A 138 30.10 67.51 -29.44
CA ILE A 138 29.51 66.69 -28.36
C ILE A 138 28.06 66.31 -28.72
N ASN A 139 27.72 65.03 -28.59
CA ASN A 139 26.37 64.54 -28.86
C ASN A 139 25.38 64.99 -27.76
N TYR A 140 24.18 65.45 -28.16
CA TYR A 140 23.15 65.89 -27.23
C TYR A 140 21.75 65.37 -27.61
N GLY A 141 20.85 65.26 -26.62
CA GLY A 141 19.48 64.78 -26.83
C GLY A 141 18.54 65.11 -25.68
N GLY A 142 17.23 64.94 -25.87
CA GLY A 142 16.21 65.21 -24.84
C GLY A 142 16.05 64.07 -23.84
N ILE A 143 15.84 64.38 -22.56
CA ILE A 143 15.53 63.39 -21.51
C ILE A 143 14.15 63.67 -20.87
N ASN A 144 13.36 62.61 -20.67
CA ASN A 144 12.07 62.70 -19.97
C ASN A 144 12.30 62.64 -18.45
N GLU A 145 11.73 63.58 -17.70
CA GLU A 145 11.78 63.59 -16.23
C GLU A 145 10.66 62.68 -15.67
N GLU A 146 10.98 61.83 -14.70
CA GLU A 146 10.04 60.88 -14.08
C GLU A 146 8.93 61.62 -13.30
N ASN A 147 7.68 61.19 -13.47
CA ASN A 147 6.52 61.76 -12.77
C ASN A 147 6.46 61.22 -11.33
N ILE A 148 7.12 61.92 -10.41
CA ILE A 148 7.24 61.58 -8.97
C ILE A 148 5.87 61.28 -8.31
N LEU A 149 4.79 61.92 -8.75
CA LEU A 149 3.43 61.66 -8.24
C LEU A 149 2.89 60.28 -8.64
N ALA A 150 3.22 59.77 -9.82
CA ALA A 150 2.77 58.46 -10.28
C ALA A 150 3.47 57.33 -9.49
N ASP A 151 4.76 57.48 -9.21
CA ASP A 151 5.53 56.48 -8.43
C ASP A 151 5.06 56.36 -6.98
N ILE A 152 4.68 57.47 -6.35
CA ILE A 152 4.16 57.43 -4.97
C ILE A 152 2.78 56.73 -4.94
N LEU A 153 1.90 57.04 -5.90
CA LEU A 153 0.52 56.57 -5.90
C LEU A 153 0.41 55.08 -6.28
N PHE A 154 1.17 54.64 -7.28
CA PHE A 154 1.15 53.23 -7.72
C PHE A 154 2.18 52.36 -6.99
N GLY A 155 3.32 52.92 -6.56
CA GLY A 155 4.36 52.17 -5.87
C GLY A 155 4.06 51.88 -4.40
N TRP A 156 3.50 52.85 -3.67
CA TRP A 156 3.34 52.73 -2.21
C TRP A 156 1.89 52.59 -1.75
N VAL A 157 0.95 53.34 -2.35
CA VAL A 157 -0.43 53.39 -1.84
C VAL A 157 -1.25 52.16 -2.26
N LEU A 158 -1.12 51.71 -3.51
CA LEU A 158 -1.87 50.55 -4.03
C LEU A 158 -1.55 49.23 -3.29
N PRO A 159 -0.28 48.86 -3.02
CA PRO A 159 0.03 47.61 -2.32
C PRO A 159 -0.47 47.59 -0.87
N ILE A 160 -0.37 48.72 -0.15
CA ILE A 160 -0.86 48.84 1.22
C ILE A 160 -2.39 48.67 1.25
N PHE A 161 -3.10 49.24 0.28
CA PHE A 161 -4.55 49.13 0.19
C PHE A 161 -5.01 47.69 -0.11
N ILE A 162 -4.35 47.00 -1.04
CA ILE A 162 -4.61 45.59 -1.36
C ILE A 162 -4.35 44.69 -0.14
N PHE A 163 -3.24 44.92 0.57
CA PHE A 163 -2.93 44.20 1.79
C PHE A 163 -4.00 44.40 2.86
N PHE A 164 -4.46 45.64 3.06
CA PHE A 164 -5.51 45.94 4.03
C PHE A 164 -6.84 45.28 3.67
N ALA A 165 -7.19 45.22 2.37
CA ALA A 165 -8.37 44.53 1.88
C ALA A 165 -8.32 43.00 2.11
N ILE A 166 -7.16 42.38 1.84
CA ILE A 166 -6.94 40.95 2.08
C ILE A 166 -6.95 40.64 3.58
N TRP A 167 -6.31 41.47 4.41
CA TRP A 167 -6.33 41.33 5.86
C TRP A 167 -7.74 41.42 6.43
N MET A 168 -8.53 42.40 5.98
CA MET A 168 -9.91 42.55 6.43
C MET A 168 -10.81 41.38 5.95
N PHE A 169 -10.55 40.83 4.77
CA PHE A 169 -11.24 39.64 4.27
C PHE A 169 -10.89 38.38 5.08
N ILE A 170 -9.61 38.15 5.39
CA ILE A 170 -9.14 37.03 6.20
C ILE A 170 -9.62 37.18 7.65
N ALA A 171 -9.52 38.36 8.25
CA ALA A 171 -9.99 38.64 9.60
C ALA A 171 -11.51 38.40 9.73
N LYS A 172 -12.31 38.82 8.74
CA LYS A 172 -13.76 38.50 8.70
C LYS A 172 -14.04 37.00 8.57
N ARG A 173 -13.19 36.24 7.86
CA ARG A 173 -13.33 34.79 7.73
C ARG A 173 -12.88 34.05 8.99
N MET A 174 -11.81 34.51 9.65
CA MET A 174 -11.36 33.98 10.95
C MET A 174 -12.32 34.30 12.08
N GLN A 175 -12.92 35.50 12.12
CA GLN A 175 -13.88 35.87 13.17
C GLN A 175 -15.19 35.09 13.04
N LYS A 176 -15.64 34.77 11.82
CA LYS A 176 -16.75 33.81 11.60
C LYS A 176 -16.41 32.37 12.01
N SER A 177 -15.12 32.03 12.12
CA SER A 177 -14.64 30.76 12.66
C SER A 177 -14.41 30.77 14.18
N MET A 178 -14.48 31.94 14.84
CA MET A 178 -14.19 32.10 16.27
C MET A 178 -15.40 32.54 17.11
N GLY A 179 -16.46 33.04 16.46
CA GLY A 179 -17.72 33.43 17.10
C GLY A 179 -18.85 32.44 16.81
N GLY A 180 -18.82 31.29 17.47
CA GLY A 180 -19.94 30.33 17.48
C GLY A 180 -19.52 28.89 17.20
N GLY A 181 -19.38 28.09 18.27
CA GLY A 181 -19.42 26.62 18.24
C GLY A 181 -18.25 25.91 17.54
N SER A 182 -17.41 25.24 18.35
CA SER A 182 -16.68 24.03 17.94
C SER A 182 -15.87 24.12 16.63
N GLY A 183 -14.69 24.76 16.63
CA GLY A 183 -13.79 24.63 15.47
C GLY A 183 -12.64 25.63 15.31
N GLY A 184 -12.04 26.13 16.41
CA GLY A 184 -10.78 26.87 16.32
C GLY A 184 -9.56 25.94 16.29
N ILE A 185 -8.39 26.44 15.88
CA ILE A 185 -7.06 25.78 15.77
C ILE A 185 -6.62 24.90 16.97
N LEU A 186 -7.33 24.96 18.10
CA LEU A 186 -7.23 24.03 19.24
C LEU A 186 -8.01 22.69 19.06
N GLY A 187 -8.73 22.51 17.96
CA GLY A 187 -9.54 21.32 17.65
C GLY A 187 -8.79 20.18 16.93
N ILE A 188 -7.47 20.25 16.82
CA ILE A 188 -6.60 19.24 16.15
C ILE A 188 -6.62 17.85 16.83
N GLY A 189 -7.37 17.68 17.93
CA GLY A 189 -7.54 16.40 18.63
C GLY A 189 -8.91 15.73 18.49
N SER A 190 -9.99 16.44 18.14
CA SER A 190 -11.33 15.83 18.21
C SER A 190 -11.64 14.96 17.00
N SER A 191 -11.71 13.64 17.22
CA SER A 191 -12.00 12.59 16.23
C SER A 191 -13.39 12.65 15.55
N LYS A 192 -14.21 13.66 15.87
CA LYS A 192 -15.64 13.75 15.52
C LYS A 192 -15.96 13.73 14.01
N LYS A 193 -14.97 13.89 13.13
CA LYS A 193 -15.14 13.85 11.66
C LYS A 193 -14.64 12.54 11.02
N MET A 194 -13.99 11.63 11.77
CA MET A 194 -13.36 10.42 11.21
C MET A 194 -13.99 9.11 11.69
N ILE A 195 -14.87 9.16 12.69
CA ILE A 195 -15.58 7.98 13.20
C ILE A 195 -16.93 7.93 12.47
N ASN A 196 -17.06 6.98 11.56
CA ASN A 196 -18.35 6.68 10.94
C ASN A 196 -19.13 5.80 11.92
N SER A 197 -20.14 6.38 12.58
CA SER A 197 -21.15 5.63 13.34
C SER A 197 -22.30 5.36 12.39
N GLU A 198 -22.53 4.09 12.08
CA GLU A 198 -23.68 3.64 11.30
C GLU A 198 -24.30 2.41 11.96
N LYS A 199 -25.61 2.22 11.74
CA LYS A 199 -26.25 0.92 11.92
C LYS A 199 -26.27 0.21 10.57
N PRO A 200 -25.35 -0.72 10.30
CA PRO A 200 -25.30 -1.40 9.03
C PRO A 200 -26.55 -2.28 8.86
N ASN A 201 -27.15 -2.25 7.66
CA ASN A 201 -28.26 -3.12 7.28
C ASN A 201 -27.78 -4.46 6.69
N VAL A 202 -26.47 -4.70 6.66
CA VAL A 202 -25.85 -5.90 6.09
C VAL A 202 -25.91 -7.02 7.13
N THR A 203 -26.35 -8.21 6.72
CA THR A 203 -26.49 -9.39 7.59
C THR A 203 -25.61 -10.55 7.11
N PHE A 204 -25.61 -11.68 7.83
CA PHE A 204 -24.86 -12.87 7.39
C PHE A 204 -25.38 -13.48 6.08
N ASP A 205 -26.61 -13.16 5.67
CA ASP A 205 -27.19 -13.61 4.40
C ASP A 205 -26.60 -12.87 3.19
N ASP A 206 -26.07 -11.66 3.40
CA ASP A 206 -25.45 -10.84 2.35
C ASP A 206 -23.98 -11.23 2.11
N MET A 207 -23.37 -11.93 3.06
CA MET A 207 -22.03 -12.50 2.91
C MET A 207 -22.16 -13.96 2.46
N ALA A 208 -21.56 -14.35 1.35
CA ALA A 208 -21.51 -15.76 0.94
C ALA A 208 -20.16 -16.41 1.30
N GLY A 209 -20.15 -17.73 1.48
CA GLY A 209 -18.96 -18.47 1.88
C GLY A 209 -18.50 -18.26 3.33
N ASN A 210 -17.33 -18.79 3.67
CA ASN A 210 -16.66 -18.68 4.97
C ASN A 210 -17.56 -19.06 6.17
N LYS A 211 -18.17 -20.25 6.11
CA LYS A 211 -19.12 -20.74 7.12
C LYS A 211 -18.48 -20.83 8.50
N GLU A 212 -17.24 -21.31 8.56
CA GLU A 212 -16.45 -21.44 9.77
C GLU A 212 -16.22 -20.08 10.44
N ALA A 213 -15.85 -19.07 9.64
CA ALA A 213 -15.65 -17.72 10.16
C ALA A 213 -16.96 -17.11 10.70
N LYS A 214 -18.09 -17.38 10.05
CA LYS A 214 -19.42 -16.94 10.51
C LYS A 214 -19.83 -17.62 11.81
N GLU A 215 -19.60 -18.93 11.93
CA GLU A 215 -19.89 -19.69 13.15
C GLU A 215 -19.08 -19.16 14.35
N GLU A 216 -17.79 -18.88 14.16
CA GLU A 216 -16.94 -18.30 15.21
C GLU A 216 -17.42 -16.91 15.67
N VAL A 217 -17.88 -16.05 14.75
CA VAL A 217 -18.41 -14.72 15.11
C VAL A 217 -19.88 -14.75 15.56
N GLN A 218 -20.61 -15.85 15.33
CA GLN A 218 -22.00 -16.00 15.79
C GLN A 218 -22.08 -15.93 17.32
N GLU A 219 -21.09 -16.45 18.04
CA GLU A 219 -21.01 -16.33 19.50
C GLU A 219 -20.99 -14.86 19.95
N ILE A 220 -20.30 -14.01 19.19
CA ILE A 220 -20.18 -12.57 19.45
C ILE A 220 -21.53 -11.88 19.25
N VAL A 221 -22.26 -12.26 18.20
CA VAL A 221 -23.62 -11.79 17.92
C VAL A 221 -24.57 -12.18 19.05
N ASP A 222 -24.57 -13.45 19.46
CA ASP A 222 -25.45 -13.97 20.50
C ASP A 222 -25.20 -13.28 21.85
N PHE A 223 -23.92 -12.98 22.14
CA PHE A 223 -23.55 -12.19 23.29
C PHE A 223 -24.09 -10.76 23.23
N LEU A 224 -23.92 -10.06 22.10
CA LEU A 224 -24.43 -8.69 21.94
C LEU A 224 -25.96 -8.62 22.02
N LYS A 225 -26.65 -9.66 21.54
CA LYS A 225 -28.12 -9.79 21.65
C LYS A 225 -28.59 -10.13 23.07
N SER A 226 -27.81 -10.88 23.85
CA SER A 226 -28.24 -11.41 25.15
C SER A 226 -27.09 -11.50 26.17
N PRO A 227 -26.50 -10.37 26.60
CA PRO A 227 -25.31 -10.37 27.45
C PRO A 227 -25.58 -10.96 28.85
N ASP A 228 -26.75 -10.73 29.42
CA ASP A 228 -27.14 -11.20 30.76
C ASP A 228 -27.10 -12.73 30.90
N ARG A 229 -27.29 -13.47 29.81
CA ARG A 229 -27.21 -14.94 29.82
C ARG A 229 -25.80 -15.42 30.14
N TYR A 230 -24.79 -14.76 29.58
CA TYR A 230 -23.38 -15.14 29.74
C TYR A 230 -22.80 -14.62 31.05
N VAL A 231 -23.14 -13.38 31.43
CA VAL A 231 -22.70 -12.76 32.70
C VAL A 231 -23.21 -13.56 33.91
N ARG A 232 -24.46 -14.04 33.89
CA ARG A 232 -25.02 -14.89 34.98
C ARG A 232 -24.28 -16.21 35.17
N LEU A 233 -23.68 -16.74 34.11
CA LEU A 233 -22.91 -17.99 34.14
C LEU A 233 -21.43 -17.76 34.48
N GLY A 234 -21.00 -16.51 34.68
CA GLY A 234 -19.61 -16.16 34.97
C GLY A 234 -18.68 -16.29 33.77
N ALA A 235 -19.22 -16.34 32.54
CA ALA A 235 -18.40 -16.41 31.33
C ALA A 235 -17.67 -15.08 31.11
N GLN A 236 -16.36 -15.14 30.89
CA GLN A 236 -15.58 -13.96 30.48
C GLN A 236 -15.78 -13.73 28.99
N ILE A 237 -16.15 -12.50 28.66
CA ILE A 237 -16.48 -12.10 27.30
C ILE A 237 -15.20 -11.69 26.59
N PRO A 238 -14.96 -12.16 25.35
CA PRO A 238 -13.83 -11.70 24.57
C PRO A 238 -13.95 -10.20 24.34
N LYS A 239 -12.94 -9.44 24.77
CA LYS A 239 -12.95 -7.98 24.61
C LYS A 239 -12.64 -7.58 23.17
N GLY A 240 -11.94 -8.42 22.43
CA GLY A 240 -11.58 -8.15 21.05
C GLY A 240 -11.38 -9.40 20.21
N VAL A 241 -11.77 -9.30 18.95
CA VAL A 241 -11.62 -10.36 17.95
C VAL A 241 -10.77 -9.84 16.80
N LEU A 242 -9.73 -10.57 16.45
CA LEU A 242 -8.88 -10.27 15.31
C LEU A 242 -9.30 -11.13 14.11
N LEU A 243 -9.81 -10.48 13.06
CA LEU A 243 -10.08 -11.06 11.75
C LEU A 243 -8.78 -11.10 10.94
N VAL A 244 -8.33 -12.30 10.63
CA VAL A 244 -7.06 -12.55 9.95
C VAL A 244 -7.33 -13.19 8.60
N GLY A 245 -6.69 -12.70 7.54
CA GLY A 245 -6.73 -13.40 6.26
C GLY A 245 -6.29 -12.54 5.09
N PRO A 246 -6.15 -13.12 3.89
CA PRO A 246 -5.73 -12.38 2.69
C PRO A 246 -6.62 -11.17 2.38
N PRO A 247 -6.12 -10.16 1.64
CA PRO A 247 -6.95 -9.04 1.21
C PRO A 247 -8.12 -9.53 0.34
N GLY A 248 -9.27 -8.85 0.42
CA GLY A 248 -10.43 -9.16 -0.42
C GLY A 248 -11.26 -10.38 0.00
N THR A 249 -10.98 -11.02 1.14
CA THR A 249 -11.79 -12.16 1.66
C THR A 249 -13.06 -11.75 2.42
N GLY A 250 -13.36 -10.44 2.49
CA GLY A 250 -14.59 -9.94 3.12
C GLY A 250 -14.50 -9.70 4.62
N LYS A 251 -13.31 -9.49 5.20
CA LYS A 251 -13.13 -9.18 6.64
C LYS A 251 -13.98 -7.99 7.10
N THR A 252 -13.94 -6.88 6.36
CA THR A 252 -14.75 -5.68 6.66
C THR A 252 -16.25 -5.95 6.48
N LEU A 253 -16.62 -6.78 5.51
CA LEU A 253 -18.02 -7.20 5.30
C LEU A 253 -18.52 -8.07 6.45
N LEU A 254 -17.70 -9.03 6.92
CA LEU A 254 -18.01 -9.88 8.07
C LEU A 254 -18.20 -9.04 9.34
N ALA A 255 -17.32 -8.07 9.60
CA ALA A 255 -17.46 -7.16 10.75
C ALA A 255 -18.76 -6.35 10.69
N LYS A 256 -19.15 -5.86 9.51
CA LYS A 256 -20.44 -5.17 9.30
C LYS A 256 -21.63 -6.11 9.47
N ALA A 257 -21.53 -7.34 8.98
CA ALA A 257 -22.57 -8.35 9.11
C ALA A 257 -22.80 -8.75 10.58
N VAL A 258 -21.74 -8.89 11.39
CA VAL A 258 -21.84 -9.11 12.85
C VAL A 258 -22.63 -7.98 13.52
N ALA A 259 -22.33 -6.73 13.16
CA ALA A 259 -23.01 -5.56 13.72
C ALA A 259 -24.49 -5.47 13.29
N GLY A 260 -24.79 -5.75 12.02
CA GLY A 260 -26.16 -5.76 11.50
C GLY A 260 -26.99 -6.90 12.07
N GLU A 261 -26.40 -8.10 12.20
CA GLU A 261 -27.04 -9.26 12.82
C GLU A 261 -27.35 -9.00 14.30
N ALA A 262 -26.42 -8.38 15.04
CA ALA A 262 -26.63 -7.98 16.43
C ALA A 262 -27.50 -6.72 16.60
N ASN A 263 -27.77 -5.98 15.52
CA ASN A 263 -28.50 -4.70 15.50
C ASN A 263 -27.90 -3.64 16.47
N VAL A 264 -26.58 -3.53 16.49
CA VAL A 264 -25.80 -2.60 17.34
C VAL A 264 -25.16 -1.48 16.54
N GLU A 265 -24.70 -0.42 17.22
CA GLU A 265 -23.95 0.66 16.55
C GLU A 265 -22.57 0.16 16.10
N PHE A 266 -22.18 0.50 14.87
CA PHE A 266 -20.90 0.14 14.27
C PHE A 266 -20.02 1.39 14.10
N LEU A 267 -18.92 1.46 14.84
CA LEU A 267 -17.93 2.53 14.76
C LEU A 267 -16.73 2.04 13.98
N SER A 268 -16.59 2.48 12.73
CA SER A 268 -15.48 2.06 11.86
C SER A 268 -14.37 3.11 11.83
N VAL A 269 -13.12 2.66 11.94
CA VAL A 269 -11.92 3.48 11.76
C VAL A 269 -10.83 2.68 11.05
N SER A 270 -10.02 3.35 10.23
CA SER A 270 -8.81 2.74 9.66
C SER A 270 -7.63 2.89 10.61
N GLY A 271 -6.80 1.86 10.75
CA GLY A 271 -5.59 1.87 11.56
C GLY A 271 -4.60 2.97 11.12
N SER A 272 -4.55 3.26 9.82
CA SER A 272 -3.74 4.37 9.28
C SER A 272 -4.23 5.74 9.71
N ALA A 273 -5.51 5.88 10.10
CA ALA A 273 -6.06 7.15 10.58
C ALA A 273 -5.53 7.57 11.95
N PHE A 274 -4.81 6.69 12.65
CA PHE A 274 -4.15 7.04 13.92
C PHE A 274 -2.70 7.49 13.75
N ILE A 275 -2.11 7.31 12.57
CA ILE A 275 -0.72 7.70 12.29
C ILE A 275 -0.71 9.16 11.81
N GLU A 276 -0.09 10.04 12.57
CA GLU A 276 0.01 11.47 12.26
C GLU A 276 1.41 12.03 12.51
N MET A 277 1.71 13.19 11.90
CA MET A 277 3.01 13.87 12.10
C MET A 277 3.19 14.43 13.52
N PHE A 278 2.11 14.54 14.29
CA PHE A 278 2.12 15.15 15.62
C PHE A 278 2.02 14.07 16.71
N VAL A 279 3.05 13.99 17.54
CA VAL A 279 3.12 13.08 18.70
C VAL A 279 1.91 13.28 19.61
N GLY A 280 1.28 12.18 20.01
CA GLY A 280 0.14 12.16 20.95
C GLY A 280 -1.23 12.39 20.31
N VAL A 281 -1.33 12.79 19.03
CA VAL A 281 -2.63 12.93 18.35
C VAL A 281 -3.28 11.55 18.15
N GLY A 282 -2.53 10.54 17.73
CA GLY A 282 -3.03 9.17 17.60
C GLY A 282 -3.60 8.62 18.91
N ALA A 283 -2.86 8.74 20.01
CA ALA A 283 -3.31 8.34 21.34
C ALA A 283 -4.60 9.08 21.80
N SER A 284 -4.72 10.39 21.52
CA SER A 284 -5.95 11.13 21.81
C SER A 284 -7.15 10.61 21.01
N ARG A 285 -6.95 10.29 19.72
CA ARG A 285 -8.01 9.74 18.86
C ARG A 285 -8.49 8.37 19.34
N VAL A 286 -7.57 7.52 19.82
CA VAL A 286 -7.91 6.23 20.43
C VAL A 286 -8.82 6.44 21.65
N ARG A 287 -8.46 7.35 22.57
CA ARG A 287 -9.32 7.67 23.73
C ARG A 287 -10.70 8.13 23.32
N ASP A 288 -10.77 9.08 22.39
CA ASP A 288 -12.05 9.62 21.92
C ASP A 288 -12.95 8.57 21.27
N LEU A 289 -12.36 7.64 20.49
CA LEU A 289 -13.09 6.54 19.85
C LEU A 289 -13.76 5.66 20.89
N PHE A 290 -12.99 5.29 21.91
CA PHE A 290 -13.46 4.46 23.02
C PHE A 290 -14.48 5.18 23.90
N GLU A 291 -14.34 6.48 24.15
CA GLU A 291 -15.36 7.29 24.83
C GLU A 291 -16.66 7.39 24.03
N GLN A 292 -16.58 7.51 22.70
CA GLN A 292 -17.76 7.53 21.84
C GLN A 292 -18.48 6.20 21.85
N ALA A 293 -17.75 5.09 21.72
CA ALA A 293 -18.31 3.75 21.81
C ALA A 293 -19.04 3.51 23.14
N LYS A 294 -18.47 3.97 24.26
CA LYS A 294 -19.12 3.90 25.59
C LYS A 294 -20.47 4.63 25.64
N LYS A 295 -20.60 5.77 24.94
CA LYS A 295 -21.84 6.57 24.91
C LYS A 295 -22.96 5.91 24.11
N VAL A 296 -22.62 5.08 23.14
CA VAL A 296 -23.56 4.44 22.22
C VAL A 296 -23.66 2.92 22.43
N ALA A 297 -23.09 2.39 23.50
CA ALA A 297 -23.14 0.96 23.85
C ALA A 297 -24.60 0.48 23.99
N PRO A 298 -24.96 -0.73 23.51
CA PRO A 298 -24.12 -1.76 22.89
C PRO A 298 -23.57 -1.34 21.52
N ALA A 299 -22.25 -1.54 21.31
CA ALA A 299 -21.59 -1.10 20.09
C ALA A 299 -20.38 -1.97 19.72
N ILE A 300 -20.03 -1.97 18.44
CA ILE A 300 -18.82 -2.59 17.90
C ILE A 300 -17.87 -1.49 17.43
N ILE A 301 -16.62 -1.58 17.85
CA ILE A 301 -15.52 -0.79 17.29
C ILE A 301 -14.82 -1.66 16.25
N PHE A 302 -14.76 -1.23 15.00
CA PHE A 302 -14.00 -1.90 13.95
C PHE A 302 -12.75 -1.10 13.55
N ILE A 303 -11.58 -1.72 13.70
CA ILE A 303 -10.29 -1.16 13.30
C ILE A 303 -9.77 -1.95 12.09
N ASP A 304 -9.87 -1.39 10.90
CA ASP A 304 -9.26 -1.98 9.70
C ASP A 304 -7.75 -1.73 9.67
N GLU A 305 -6.97 -2.58 9.00
CA GLU A 305 -5.50 -2.43 8.88
C GLU A 305 -4.79 -2.16 10.22
N ILE A 306 -5.12 -2.94 11.26
CA ILE A 306 -4.53 -2.73 12.60
C ILE A 306 -3.00 -2.84 12.60
N ASP A 307 -2.40 -3.52 11.63
CA ASP A 307 -0.95 -3.61 11.44
C ASP A 307 -0.27 -2.26 11.16
N ALA A 308 -1.03 -1.23 10.79
CA ALA A 308 -0.52 0.14 10.71
C ALA A 308 0.02 0.63 12.07
N ILE A 309 -0.74 0.42 13.16
CA ILE A 309 -0.37 0.82 14.52
C ILE A 309 0.18 -0.33 15.37
N GLY A 310 -0.10 -1.57 15.00
CA GLY A 310 0.24 -2.77 15.76
C GLY A 310 1.59 -3.39 15.42
N LYS A 311 2.41 -2.78 14.56
CA LYS A 311 3.67 -3.38 14.11
C LYS A 311 4.70 -3.53 15.23
N SER A 312 5.34 -4.70 15.35
CA SER A 312 6.35 -4.96 16.37
C SER A 312 7.64 -4.13 16.18
N ARG A 313 8.22 -3.70 17.32
CA ARG A 313 9.45 -2.88 17.43
C ARG A 313 10.65 -3.44 16.66
N ALA A 314 10.72 -4.77 16.52
CA ALA A 314 11.85 -5.48 15.92
C ALA A 314 11.99 -5.27 14.40
N SER A 315 10.99 -4.67 13.75
CA SER A 315 10.89 -4.55 12.29
C SER A 315 11.23 -3.18 11.72
N GLY A 316 11.71 -2.25 12.55
CA GLY A 316 12.11 -0.89 12.15
C GLY A 316 13.49 -0.57 12.73
N GLY A 317 14.42 -0.16 11.87
CA GLY A 317 15.77 0.20 12.28
C GLY A 317 15.81 1.35 13.30
N PRO A 318 16.98 1.64 13.89
CA PRO A 318 17.14 2.48 15.09
C PRO A 318 16.77 3.97 14.98
N MET A 319 16.04 4.41 13.96
CA MET A 319 15.96 5.82 13.57
C MET A 319 14.51 6.35 13.60
N GLY A 320 14.09 6.83 14.77
CA GLY A 320 13.25 8.03 14.98
C GLY A 320 11.77 8.07 14.55
N GLY A 321 11.20 7.02 13.94
CA GLY A 321 9.80 7.01 13.49
C GLY A 321 8.82 6.17 14.33
N ASN A 322 9.28 5.55 15.43
CA ASN A 322 8.49 4.57 16.17
C ASN A 322 7.72 5.14 17.36
N ASP A 323 8.10 6.31 17.89
CA ASP A 323 7.58 6.79 19.19
C ASP A 323 6.08 7.13 19.16
N GLU A 324 5.59 7.69 18.05
CA GLU A 324 4.16 8.04 17.89
C GLU A 324 3.29 6.78 17.76
N ARG A 325 3.73 5.83 16.94
CA ARG A 325 3.06 4.53 16.76
C ARG A 325 3.00 3.76 18.07
N GLU A 326 4.10 3.70 18.79
CA GLU A 326 4.18 3.03 20.09
C GLU A 326 3.26 3.67 21.13
N GLN A 327 3.21 5.01 21.18
CA GLN A 327 2.34 5.71 22.10
C GLN A 327 0.86 5.43 21.80
N THR A 328 0.49 5.44 20.51
CA THR A 328 -0.86 5.11 20.05
C THR A 328 -1.23 3.66 20.36
N LEU A 329 -0.31 2.71 20.10
CA LEU A 329 -0.49 1.30 20.41
C LEU A 329 -0.69 1.07 21.92
N ASN A 330 0.18 1.66 22.75
CA ASN A 330 0.07 1.55 24.20
C ASN A 330 -1.24 2.14 24.72
N GLN A 331 -1.73 3.22 24.11
CA GLN A 331 -3.03 3.77 24.46
C GLN A 331 -4.17 2.81 24.07
N LEU A 332 -4.12 2.18 22.91
CA LEU A 332 -5.10 1.15 22.51
C LEU A 332 -5.12 0.00 23.51
N LEU A 333 -3.95 -0.50 23.90
CA LEU A 333 -3.82 -1.56 24.92
C LEU A 333 -4.39 -1.13 26.27
N ALA A 334 -4.08 0.09 26.73
CA ALA A 334 -4.58 0.62 27.99
C ALA A 334 -6.10 0.80 27.99
N GLU A 335 -6.67 1.26 26.87
CA GLU A 335 -8.12 1.32 26.72
C GLU A 335 -8.72 -0.10 26.79
N MET A 336 -8.24 -1.06 25.98
CA MET A 336 -8.71 -2.46 25.97
C MET A 336 -8.67 -3.12 27.36
N ASP A 337 -7.58 -2.94 28.10
CA ASP A 337 -7.42 -3.48 29.46
C ASP A 337 -8.39 -2.80 30.45
N GLY A 338 -8.62 -1.49 30.28
CA GLY A 338 -9.47 -0.65 31.13
C GLY A 338 -10.99 -0.83 30.96
N PHE A 339 -11.46 -1.63 30.01
CA PHE A 339 -12.89 -1.92 29.84
C PHE A 339 -13.41 -3.00 30.78
N SER A 340 -14.51 -2.71 31.48
CA SER A 340 -15.42 -3.73 32.00
C SER A 340 -16.58 -3.95 31.02
N THR A 341 -16.73 -5.18 30.53
CA THR A 341 -17.81 -5.58 29.61
C THR A 341 -19.16 -5.79 30.32
N GLU A 342 -19.20 -5.62 31.65
CA GLU A 342 -20.34 -5.97 32.50
C GLU A 342 -21.51 -4.97 32.45
N HIS A 343 -21.27 -3.70 32.09
CA HIS A 343 -22.31 -2.65 32.13
C HIS A 343 -22.52 -1.90 30.81
N ALA A 344 -21.54 -1.92 29.92
CA ALA A 344 -21.59 -1.31 28.59
C ALA A 344 -20.88 -2.24 27.59
N PRO A 345 -21.60 -3.18 26.95
CA PRO A 345 -20.99 -4.17 26.08
C PRO A 345 -20.44 -3.51 24.82
N VAL A 346 -19.12 -3.33 24.79
CA VAL A 346 -18.37 -2.84 23.64
C VAL A 346 -17.37 -3.92 23.25
N ILE A 347 -17.36 -4.30 21.97
CA ILE A 347 -16.46 -5.31 21.42
C ILE A 347 -15.59 -4.67 20.35
N VAL A 348 -14.29 -4.96 20.40
CA VAL A 348 -13.33 -4.46 19.42
C VAL A 348 -13.06 -5.53 18.37
N LEU A 349 -13.54 -5.32 17.15
CA LEU A 349 -13.14 -6.10 15.99
C LEU A 349 -11.96 -5.41 15.31
N ALA A 350 -10.93 -6.16 14.94
CA ALA A 350 -9.83 -5.65 14.14
C ALA A 350 -9.58 -6.54 12.94
N ALA A 351 -9.16 -5.97 11.80
CA ALA A 351 -8.78 -6.74 10.62
C ALA A 351 -7.31 -6.53 10.30
N THR A 352 -6.62 -7.61 9.91
CA THR A 352 -5.28 -7.53 9.33
C THR A 352 -5.11 -8.55 8.21
N ASN A 353 -4.24 -8.21 7.26
CA ASN A 353 -3.75 -9.15 6.26
C ASN A 353 -2.45 -9.84 6.71
N ARG A 354 -1.85 -9.39 7.81
CA ARG A 354 -0.48 -9.68 8.20
C ARG A 354 -0.37 -9.93 9.72
N PRO A 355 -0.93 -11.03 10.23
CA PRO A 355 -0.92 -11.31 11.67
C PRO A 355 0.50 -11.43 12.23
N GLU A 356 1.47 -11.84 11.41
CA GLU A 356 2.86 -12.10 11.82
C GLU A 356 3.64 -10.83 12.18
N VAL A 357 3.22 -9.65 11.72
CA VAL A 357 3.90 -8.39 12.06
C VAL A 357 3.39 -7.72 13.32
N LEU A 358 2.26 -8.21 13.84
CA LEU A 358 1.62 -7.62 15.00
C LEU A 358 2.45 -7.84 16.26
N ASP A 359 2.42 -6.86 17.15
CA ASP A 359 3.01 -6.95 18.48
C ASP A 359 2.29 -8.07 19.26
N PRO A 360 3.02 -9.07 19.79
CA PRO A 360 2.43 -10.14 20.60
C PRO A 360 1.63 -9.64 21.80
N ALA A 361 1.86 -8.40 22.26
CA ALA A 361 1.07 -7.76 23.29
C ALA A 361 -0.41 -7.62 22.91
N LEU A 362 -0.74 -7.41 21.63
CA LEU A 362 -2.12 -7.30 21.16
C LEU A 362 -2.88 -8.63 21.29
N LEU A 363 -2.18 -9.75 21.15
CA LEU A 363 -2.75 -11.11 21.14
C LEU A 363 -2.86 -11.74 22.52
N ARG A 364 -2.56 -10.98 23.60
CA ARG A 364 -2.65 -11.50 24.97
C ARG A 364 -4.11 -11.59 25.43
N PRO A 365 -4.46 -12.55 26.30
CA PRO A 365 -5.79 -12.66 26.88
C PRO A 365 -6.29 -11.33 27.47
N GLY A 366 -7.55 -10.98 27.22
CA GLY A 366 -8.15 -9.71 27.61
C GLY A 366 -8.00 -8.57 26.57
N ARG A 367 -7.34 -8.82 25.43
CA ARG A 367 -7.21 -7.89 24.30
C ARG A 367 -7.83 -8.52 23.04
N PHE A 368 -7.02 -8.91 22.06
CA PHE A 368 -7.47 -9.75 20.94
C PHE A 368 -7.25 -11.22 21.30
N ASP A 369 -8.13 -11.73 22.14
CA ASP A 369 -8.08 -13.08 22.67
C ASP A 369 -8.66 -14.12 21.70
N ARG A 370 -9.55 -13.69 20.79
CA ARG A 370 -10.07 -14.51 19.69
C ARG A 370 -9.43 -14.10 18.37
N GLN A 371 -9.00 -15.10 17.60
CA GLN A 371 -8.54 -14.91 16.22
C GLN A 371 -9.45 -15.73 15.30
N VAL A 372 -10.05 -15.06 14.33
CA VAL A 372 -10.94 -15.69 13.34
C VAL A 372 -10.25 -15.62 11.99
N LEU A 373 -9.97 -16.79 11.42
CA LEU A 373 -9.38 -16.91 10.10
C LEU A 373 -10.48 -16.72 9.04
N VAL A 374 -10.30 -15.72 8.18
CA VAL A 374 -11.16 -15.42 7.03
C VAL A 374 -10.37 -15.69 5.77
N ASP A 375 -10.33 -16.97 5.39
CA ASP A 375 -9.55 -17.44 4.25
C ASP A 375 -10.26 -17.19 2.91
N LYS A 376 -9.58 -17.54 1.83
CA LYS A 376 -10.14 -17.56 0.48
C LYS A 376 -11.25 -18.61 0.38
N PRO A 377 -12.30 -18.34 -0.40
CA PRO A 377 -13.42 -19.26 -0.56
C PRO A 377 -13.02 -20.57 -1.24
N ASP A 378 -13.59 -21.66 -0.75
CA ASP A 378 -13.58 -22.97 -1.38
C ASP A 378 -14.44 -22.99 -2.66
N PHE A 379 -14.54 -24.14 -3.34
CA PHE A 379 -15.30 -24.21 -4.60
C PHE A 379 -16.79 -23.83 -4.40
N GLU A 380 -17.45 -24.39 -3.38
CA GLU A 380 -18.85 -24.09 -3.08
C GLU A 380 -19.01 -22.64 -2.62
N GLY A 381 -18.11 -22.13 -1.77
CA GLY A 381 -18.09 -20.73 -1.36
C GLY A 381 -17.91 -19.77 -2.54
N ARG A 382 -17.09 -20.11 -3.55
CA ARG A 382 -16.98 -19.31 -4.78
C ARG A 382 -18.29 -19.28 -5.55
N VAL A 383 -18.97 -20.43 -5.68
CA VAL A 383 -20.30 -20.50 -6.32
C VAL A 383 -21.31 -19.66 -5.55
N GLU A 384 -21.34 -19.73 -4.22
CA GLU A 384 -22.21 -18.91 -3.37
C GLU A 384 -21.92 -17.40 -3.57
N ILE A 385 -20.65 -16.99 -3.57
CA ILE A 385 -20.24 -15.59 -3.77
C ILE A 385 -20.64 -15.09 -5.16
N LEU A 386 -20.41 -15.89 -6.21
CA LEU A 386 -20.86 -15.56 -7.56
C LEU A 386 -22.38 -15.39 -7.61
N ASN A 387 -23.15 -16.26 -6.95
CA ASN A 387 -24.61 -16.16 -6.88
C ASN A 387 -25.11 -14.90 -6.15
N VAL A 388 -24.37 -14.40 -5.15
CA VAL A 388 -24.75 -13.15 -4.47
C VAL A 388 -24.55 -11.96 -5.41
N HIS A 389 -23.39 -11.87 -6.05
CA HIS A 389 -23.04 -10.73 -6.90
C HIS A 389 -23.75 -10.71 -8.25
N ILE A 390 -24.28 -11.84 -8.71
CA ILE A 390 -24.98 -11.90 -10.00
C ILE A 390 -26.43 -11.39 -9.95
N LYS A 391 -27.02 -11.21 -8.76
CA LYS A 391 -28.43 -10.80 -8.60
C LYS A 391 -28.77 -9.51 -9.34
N GLU A 392 -27.81 -8.60 -9.48
CA GLU A 392 -27.98 -7.31 -10.14
C GLU A 392 -27.66 -7.34 -11.65
N VAL A 393 -27.16 -8.47 -12.17
CA VAL A 393 -26.67 -8.61 -13.55
C VAL A 393 -27.62 -9.44 -14.41
N LYS A 394 -27.90 -8.97 -15.63
CA LYS A 394 -28.71 -9.71 -16.61
C LYS A 394 -27.88 -10.81 -17.28
N LEU A 395 -28.06 -12.05 -16.85
CA LEU A 395 -27.39 -13.22 -17.40
C LEU A 395 -28.02 -13.73 -18.71
N GLY A 396 -27.17 -14.20 -19.62
CA GLY A 396 -27.56 -15.05 -20.75
C GLY A 396 -27.93 -16.48 -20.31
N LYS A 397 -28.75 -17.17 -21.11
CA LYS A 397 -29.31 -18.50 -20.77
C LYS A 397 -28.25 -19.62 -20.62
N ASN A 398 -27.05 -19.43 -21.17
CA ASN A 398 -26.01 -20.45 -21.25
C ASN A 398 -24.89 -20.26 -20.22
N VAL A 399 -25.05 -19.36 -19.25
CA VAL A 399 -24.02 -19.10 -18.25
C VAL A 399 -24.09 -20.12 -17.13
N ASP A 400 -23.05 -20.95 -17.01
CA ASP A 400 -22.84 -21.82 -15.85
C ASP A 400 -21.82 -21.19 -14.88
N LEU A 401 -22.29 -20.80 -13.70
CA LEU A 401 -21.46 -20.23 -12.64
C LEU A 401 -20.48 -21.25 -12.06
N ARG A 402 -20.75 -22.55 -12.17
CA ARG A 402 -19.83 -23.60 -11.70
C ARG A 402 -18.59 -23.67 -12.57
N GLU A 403 -18.71 -23.52 -13.88
CA GLU A 403 -17.54 -23.44 -14.77
C GLU A 403 -16.68 -22.23 -14.43
N ILE A 404 -17.30 -21.07 -14.19
CA ILE A 404 -16.60 -19.85 -13.78
C ILE A 404 -15.87 -20.07 -12.44
N ALA A 405 -16.54 -20.69 -11.46
CA ALA A 405 -15.94 -20.99 -10.15
C ALA A 405 -14.72 -21.93 -10.22
N LYS A 406 -14.66 -22.82 -11.23
CA LYS A 406 -13.47 -23.65 -11.50
C LYS A 406 -12.32 -22.81 -12.05
N MET A 407 -12.61 -21.92 -13.01
CA MET A 407 -11.60 -21.04 -13.61
C MET A 407 -11.03 -20.00 -12.64
N THR A 408 -11.77 -19.67 -11.58
CA THR A 408 -11.38 -18.68 -10.56
C THR A 408 -10.80 -19.30 -9.29
N ALA A 409 -10.20 -20.49 -9.38
CA ALA A 409 -9.58 -21.13 -8.24
C ALA A 409 -8.48 -20.26 -7.61
N GLY A 410 -8.47 -20.16 -6.28
CA GLY A 410 -7.49 -19.37 -5.54
C GLY A 410 -7.71 -17.85 -5.53
N LEU A 411 -8.77 -17.35 -6.17
CA LEU A 411 -9.16 -15.93 -6.12
C LEU A 411 -9.97 -15.62 -4.85
N ALA A 412 -9.87 -14.38 -4.36
CA ALA A 412 -10.62 -13.91 -3.20
C ALA A 412 -12.03 -13.45 -3.58
N GLY A 413 -12.93 -13.29 -2.60
CA GLY A 413 -14.31 -12.86 -2.85
C GLY A 413 -14.42 -11.52 -3.59
N ALA A 414 -13.55 -10.57 -3.27
CA ALA A 414 -13.48 -9.28 -3.97
C ALA A 414 -13.07 -9.42 -5.45
N ASP A 415 -12.20 -10.38 -5.78
CA ASP A 415 -11.82 -10.66 -7.17
C ASP A 415 -13.01 -11.24 -7.95
N LEU A 416 -13.81 -12.10 -7.33
CA LEU A 416 -15.02 -12.67 -7.94
C LEU A 416 -16.07 -11.61 -8.22
N ALA A 417 -16.28 -10.70 -7.27
CA ALA A 417 -17.15 -9.54 -7.45
C ALA A 417 -16.67 -8.65 -8.61
N ASN A 418 -15.35 -8.45 -8.71
CA ASN A 418 -14.75 -7.69 -9.81
C ASN A 418 -14.94 -8.39 -11.17
N ILE A 419 -14.80 -9.71 -11.23
CA ILE A 419 -15.02 -10.51 -12.46
C ILE A 419 -16.46 -10.34 -12.96
N ILE A 420 -17.45 -10.39 -12.08
CA ILE A 420 -18.86 -10.18 -12.47
C ILE A 420 -19.07 -8.77 -13.02
N ASN A 421 -18.52 -7.76 -12.34
CA ASN A 421 -18.62 -6.38 -12.80
C ASN A 421 -17.91 -6.17 -14.16
N GLU A 422 -16.70 -6.72 -14.33
CA GLU A 422 -15.97 -6.63 -15.60
C GLU A 422 -16.69 -7.37 -16.74
N ALA A 423 -17.30 -8.52 -16.48
CA ALA A 423 -18.12 -9.22 -17.48
C ALA A 423 -19.32 -8.36 -17.92
N ALA A 424 -20.00 -7.70 -16.97
CA ALA A 424 -21.09 -6.77 -17.27
C ALA A 424 -20.61 -5.54 -18.06
N LEU A 425 -19.45 -4.97 -17.71
CA LEU A 425 -18.83 -3.86 -18.44
C LEU A 425 -18.42 -4.26 -19.86
N LEU A 426 -17.90 -5.47 -20.07
CA LEU A 426 -17.55 -5.99 -21.38
C LEU A 426 -18.79 -6.16 -22.27
N ALA A 427 -19.85 -6.78 -21.73
CA ALA A 427 -21.13 -6.90 -22.42
C ALA A 427 -21.72 -5.53 -22.77
N GLY A 428 -21.68 -4.58 -21.84
CA GLY A 428 -22.13 -3.21 -22.05
C GLY A 428 -21.32 -2.45 -23.11
N ARG A 429 -19.99 -2.62 -23.14
CA ARG A 429 -19.13 -2.05 -24.20
C ARG A 429 -19.42 -2.63 -25.58
N ALA A 430 -19.82 -3.90 -25.64
CA ALA A 430 -20.26 -4.55 -26.87
C ALA A 430 -21.74 -4.25 -27.21
N SER A 431 -22.42 -3.40 -26.44
CA SER A 431 -23.84 -3.07 -26.59
C SER A 431 -24.75 -4.30 -26.57
N LYS A 432 -24.41 -5.32 -25.77
CA LYS A 432 -25.24 -6.51 -25.55
C LYS A 432 -26.31 -6.23 -24.49
N ASP A 433 -27.47 -6.89 -24.63
CA ASP A 433 -28.57 -6.79 -23.65
C ASP A 433 -28.38 -7.71 -22.42
N GLN A 434 -27.52 -8.73 -22.54
CA GLN A 434 -27.25 -9.76 -21.54
C GLN A 434 -25.76 -10.10 -21.53
N VAL A 435 -25.28 -10.62 -20.40
CA VAL A 435 -23.89 -11.08 -20.24
C VAL A 435 -23.78 -12.55 -20.64
N ASP A 436 -22.93 -12.84 -21.62
CA ASP A 436 -22.72 -14.17 -22.16
C ASP A 436 -21.56 -14.91 -21.46
N PRO A 437 -21.45 -16.24 -21.61
CA PRO A 437 -20.31 -17.01 -21.10
C PRO A 437 -18.95 -16.50 -21.60
N SER A 438 -18.89 -15.99 -22.83
CA SER A 438 -17.67 -15.41 -23.39
C SER A 438 -17.18 -14.18 -22.61
N ASP A 439 -18.10 -13.37 -22.09
CA ASP A 439 -17.77 -12.14 -21.38
C ASP A 439 -17.20 -12.47 -19.99
N PHE A 440 -17.70 -13.53 -19.35
CA PHE A 440 -17.12 -14.06 -18.11
C PHE A 440 -15.74 -14.66 -18.34
N LYS A 441 -15.56 -15.47 -19.39
CA LYS A 441 -14.24 -16.04 -19.73
C LYS A 441 -13.21 -14.92 -19.95
N GLU A 442 -13.55 -13.89 -20.72
CA GLU A 442 -12.68 -12.73 -20.92
C GLU A 442 -12.43 -11.94 -19.63
N ALA A 443 -13.42 -11.79 -18.75
CA ALA A 443 -13.25 -11.11 -17.47
C ALA A 443 -12.30 -11.87 -16.52
N VAL A 444 -12.41 -13.21 -16.47
CA VAL A 444 -11.49 -14.07 -15.70
C VAL A 444 -10.07 -13.96 -16.26
N GLU A 445 -9.90 -14.07 -17.59
CA GLU A 445 -8.60 -13.91 -18.24
C GLU A 445 -7.98 -12.55 -17.95
N ARG A 446 -8.78 -11.49 -17.99
CA ARG A 446 -8.33 -10.14 -17.69
C ARG A 446 -7.95 -9.96 -16.21
N GLN A 447 -8.62 -10.65 -15.28
CA GLN A 447 -8.26 -10.62 -13.87
C GLN A 447 -6.92 -11.34 -13.61
N ILE A 448 -6.66 -12.47 -14.29
CA ILE A 448 -5.46 -13.28 -14.09
C ILE A 448 -4.26 -12.74 -14.88
N ALA A 449 -4.42 -12.54 -16.19
CA ALA A 449 -3.34 -12.18 -17.12
C ALA A 449 -3.25 -10.67 -17.41
N GLY A 450 -4.27 -9.89 -17.01
CA GLY A 450 -4.32 -8.44 -17.23
C GLY A 450 -4.91 -8.03 -18.58
N LEU A 451 -4.84 -6.73 -18.85
CA LEU A 451 -5.40 -6.11 -20.06
C LEU A 451 -4.67 -6.55 -21.34
N GLU A 452 -5.44 -6.89 -22.37
CA GLU A 452 -4.94 -7.14 -23.72
C GLU A 452 -4.35 -5.87 -24.33
N LYS A 453 -3.10 -5.94 -24.81
CA LYS A 453 -2.40 -4.81 -25.44
C LYS A 453 -2.49 -4.85 -26.96
N LYS A 454 -3.66 -4.47 -27.50
CA LYS A 454 -3.90 -4.37 -28.96
C LYS A 454 -2.93 -3.44 -29.70
N SER A 455 -2.32 -2.48 -29.01
CA SER A 455 -1.36 -1.52 -29.61
C SER A 455 0.08 -2.05 -29.67
N LYS A 456 0.42 -3.12 -28.95
CA LYS A 456 1.79 -3.66 -28.92
C LYS A 456 2.02 -4.47 -30.20
N ARG A 457 2.60 -3.83 -31.21
CA ARG A 457 3.03 -4.50 -32.45
C ARG A 457 4.23 -5.39 -32.13
N ILE A 458 4.00 -6.70 -32.06
CA ILE A 458 5.07 -7.71 -31.93
C ILE A 458 5.62 -8.00 -33.31
N SER A 459 6.95 -8.07 -33.44
CA SER A 459 7.58 -8.43 -34.72
C SER A 459 7.25 -9.89 -35.10
N PRO A 460 7.21 -10.26 -36.39
CA PRO A 460 6.97 -11.65 -36.78
C PRO A 460 7.96 -12.65 -36.17
N LYS A 461 9.23 -12.23 -35.98
CA LYS A 461 10.26 -13.04 -35.31
C LYS A 461 9.90 -13.29 -33.85
N GLU A 462 9.54 -12.24 -33.10
CA GLU A 462 9.12 -12.38 -31.70
C GLU A 462 7.82 -13.18 -31.56
N ARG A 463 6.84 -12.99 -32.45
CA ARG A 463 5.62 -13.82 -32.48
C ARG A 463 5.95 -15.30 -32.63
N LYS A 464 6.89 -15.64 -33.52
CA LYS A 464 7.36 -17.01 -33.71
C LYS A 464 8.02 -17.56 -32.44
N ILE A 465 8.87 -16.75 -31.78
CA ILE A 465 9.50 -17.15 -30.50
C ILE A 465 8.44 -17.46 -29.44
N VAL A 466 7.47 -16.56 -29.26
CA VAL A 466 6.38 -16.74 -28.29
C VAL A 466 5.53 -17.96 -28.64
N ALA A 467 5.24 -18.21 -29.91
CA ALA A 467 4.43 -19.36 -30.31
C ALA A 467 5.10 -20.71 -29.98
N TYR A 468 6.41 -20.86 -30.21
CA TYR A 468 7.13 -22.06 -29.75
C TYR A 468 7.20 -22.14 -28.23
N HIS A 469 7.43 -21.01 -27.56
CA HIS A 469 7.51 -20.95 -26.10
C HIS A 469 6.22 -21.44 -25.44
N GLU A 470 5.07 -20.89 -25.84
CA GLU A 470 3.76 -21.30 -25.30
C GLU A 470 3.38 -22.72 -25.72
N SER A 471 3.73 -23.15 -26.94
CA SER A 471 3.53 -24.54 -27.37
C SER A 471 4.35 -25.52 -26.53
N GLY A 472 5.54 -25.13 -26.09
CA GLY A 472 6.39 -25.90 -25.18
C GLY A 472 5.71 -26.12 -23.83
N HIS A 473 5.20 -25.06 -23.20
CA HIS A 473 4.44 -25.18 -21.95
C HIS A 473 3.20 -26.08 -22.13
N ALA A 474 2.44 -25.86 -23.20
CA ALA A 474 1.20 -26.58 -23.45
C ALA A 474 1.42 -28.08 -23.68
N LEU A 475 2.46 -28.44 -24.44
CA LEU A 475 2.79 -29.84 -24.70
C LEU A 475 3.19 -30.55 -23.41
N ILE A 476 4.17 -30.01 -22.68
CA ILE A 476 4.70 -30.63 -21.46
C ILE A 476 3.59 -30.78 -20.42
N ALA A 477 2.71 -29.80 -20.28
CA ALA A 477 1.58 -29.87 -19.36
C ALA A 477 0.59 -31.02 -19.67
N GLU A 478 0.45 -31.41 -20.93
CA GLU A 478 -0.47 -32.48 -21.33
C GLU A 478 0.17 -33.88 -21.32
N ILE A 479 1.47 -33.98 -21.57
CA ILE A 479 2.20 -35.26 -21.60
C ILE A 479 2.79 -35.64 -20.23
N THR A 480 3.03 -34.71 -19.31
CA THR A 480 3.63 -35.03 -18.01
C THR A 480 2.56 -35.45 -17.00
N LYS A 481 2.75 -36.62 -16.37
CA LYS A 481 1.83 -37.12 -15.34
C LYS A 481 1.85 -36.22 -14.10
N GLY A 482 0.67 -35.77 -13.66
CA GLY A 482 0.50 -34.93 -12.47
C GLY A 482 0.63 -33.42 -12.74
N ALA A 483 0.87 -33.01 -13.99
CA ALA A 483 0.78 -31.61 -14.39
C ALA A 483 -0.68 -31.16 -14.53
N ASN A 484 -0.94 -29.88 -14.28
CA ASN A 484 -2.28 -29.29 -14.46
C ASN A 484 -2.63 -29.17 -15.95
N LYS A 485 -3.87 -29.51 -16.30
CA LYS A 485 -4.33 -29.54 -17.70
C LYS A 485 -4.45 -28.19 -18.36
N VAL A 486 -4.16 -28.14 -19.66
CA VAL A 486 -4.26 -26.91 -20.43
C VAL A 486 -5.72 -26.61 -20.74
N ASN A 487 -6.13 -25.36 -20.49
CA ASN A 487 -7.42 -24.80 -20.86
C ASN A 487 -7.33 -24.02 -22.16
N LYS A 488 -6.31 -23.16 -22.27
CA LYS A 488 -6.15 -22.22 -23.38
C LYS A 488 -4.69 -21.81 -23.54
N VAL A 489 -4.24 -21.70 -24.78
CA VAL A 489 -2.93 -21.18 -25.15
C VAL A 489 -3.13 -19.95 -26.02
N SER A 490 -2.40 -18.87 -25.75
CA SER A 490 -2.54 -17.60 -26.47
C SER A 490 -1.20 -16.89 -26.63
N ILE A 491 -0.91 -16.43 -27.85
CA ILE A 491 0.27 -15.60 -28.16
C ILE A 491 -0.04 -14.09 -28.17
N VAL A 492 -1.25 -13.71 -27.74
CA VAL A 492 -1.68 -12.32 -27.65
C VAL A 492 -1.10 -11.69 -26.37
N PRO A 493 -0.41 -10.54 -26.46
CA PRO A 493 0.23 -9.91 -25.30
C PRO A 493 -0.81 -9.36 -24.32
N ARG A 494 -0.72 -9.80 -23.05
CA ARG A 494 -1.52 -9.27 -21.94
C ARG A 494 -0.64 -8.68 -20.83
N GLY A 495 -1.12 -7.63 -20.18
CA GLY A 495 -0.45 -7.05 -19.01
C GLY A 495 0.91 -6.40 -19.29
N LEU A 496 1.76 -6.30 -18.25
CA LEU A 496 3.06 -5.62 -18.32
C LEU A 496 4.19 -6.53 -18.81
N ALA A 497 4.12 -7.84 -18.56
CA ALA A 497 5.23 -8.79 -18.79
C ALA A 497 4.90 -9.99 -19.68
N ALA A 498 3.63 -10.36 -19.90
CA ALA A 498 3.28 -11.56 -20.68
C ALA A 498 3.20 -11.24 -22.19
N LEU A 499 4.10 -11.84 -22.98
CA LEU A 499 4.05 -11.79 -24.44
C LEU A 499 3.12 -12.87 -25.02
N GLY A 500 3.00 -14.00 -24.32
CA GLY A 500 2.02 -15.05 -24.47
C GLY A 500 1.66 -15.61 -23.09
N TYR A 501 0.69 -16.51 -23.02
CA TYR A 501 0.36 -17.23 -21.80
C TYR A 501 -0.36 -18.55 -22.10
N THR A 502 -0.10 -19.53 -21.24
CA THR A 502 -0.80 -20.81 -21.17
C THR A 502 -1.61 -20.85 -19.88
N LEU A 503 -2.93 -20.99 -20.01
CA LEU A 503 -3.83 -21.15 -18.86
C LEU A 503 -4.03 -22.62 -18.60
N ASN A 504 -3.72 -23.05 -17.39
CA ASN A 504 -4.03 -24.38 -16.89
C ASN A 504 -5.27 -24.32 -16.01
N THR A 505 -6.12 -25.34 -16.08
CA THR A 505 -7.26 -25.48 -15.15
C THR A 505 -6.78 -26.27 -13.94
N PRO A 506 -6.79 -25.70 -12.73
CA PRO A 506 -6.59 -26.49 -11.52
C PRO A 506 -7.80 -27.41 -11.35
N GLU A 507 -7.58 -28.72 -11.26
CA GLU A 507 -8.66 -29.70 -11.21
C GLU A 507 -9.42 -29.67 -9.87
N GLU A 508 -8.71 -29.41 -8.75
CA GLU A 508 -9.30 -29.33 -7.41
C GLU A 508 -8.52 -28.36 -6.50
N ASN A 509 -9.14 -27.92 -5.39
CA ASN A 509 -8.42 -27.26 -4.29
C ASN A 509 -7.54 -28.32 -3.58
N LYS A 510 -6.45 -28.77 -4.21
CA LYS A 510 -5.49 -29.70 -3.59
C LYS A 510 -4.73 -28.97 -2.49
N TYR A 511 -4.90 -29.41 -1.25
CA TYR A 511 -4.14 -28.89 -0.10
C TYR A 511 -2.76 -29.54 0.03
N LEU A 512 -2.57 -30.71 -0.58
CA LEU A 512 -1.35 -31.49 -0.53
C LEU A 512 -0.87 -31.76 -1.94
N MET A 513 0.42 -31.51 -2.19
CA MET A 513 1.08 -31.86 -3.45
C MET A 513 2.13 -32.93 -3.21
N GLN A 514 2.15 -33.94 -4.06
CA GLN A 514 3.16 -34.99 -4.02
C GLN A 514 4.44 -34.54 -4.74
N LYS A 515 5.57 -35.17 -4.42
CA LYS A 515 6.87 -34.86 -5.03
C LYS A 515 6.81 -34.90 -6.57
N HIS A 516 6.11 -35.87 -7.14
CA HIS A 516 6.01 -36.01 -8.60
C HIS A 516 5.21 -34.87 -9.26
N GLU A 517 4.18 -34.34 -8.58
CA GLU A 517 3.38 -33.20 -9.08
C GLU A 517 4.22 -31.91 -9.07
N LEU A 518 5.04 -31.70 -8.03
CA LEU A 518 5.96 -30.55 -7.98
C LEU A 518 7.04 -30.63 -9.07
N ILE A 519 7.57 -31.83 -9.33
CA ILE A 519 8.50 -32.05 -10.44
C ILE A 519 7.81 -31.81 -11.79
N ALA A 520 6.56 -32.26 -11.94
CA ALA A 520 5.78 -32.01 -13.15
C ALA A 520 5.56 -30.51 -13.38
N GLU A 521 5.29 -29.71 -12.33
CA GLU A 521 5.20 -28.25 -12.46
C GLU A 521 6.54 -27.63 -12.89
N VAL A 522 7.66 -28.13 -12.36
CA VAL A 522 9.01 -27.72 -12.78
C VAL A 522 9.24 -28.03 -14.26
N ASP A 523 8.85 -29.22 -14.73
CA ASP A 523 9.00 -29.62 -16.13
C ASP A 523 8.21 -28.70 -17.05
N VAL A 524 6.96 -28.41 -16.70
CA VAL A 524 6.11 -27.47 -17.46
C VAL A 524 6.76 -26.10 -17.54
N LEU A 525 7.28 -25.56 -16.43
CA LEU A 525 7.96 -24.25 -16.41
C LEU A 525 9.23 -24.24 -17.28
N LEU A 526 9.94 -25.37 -17.37
CA LEU A 526 11.12 -25.50 -18.23
C LEU A 526 10.76 -25.66 -19.72
N GLY A 527 9.53 -26.08 -20.03
CA GLY A 527 9.04 -26.36 -21.39
C GLY A 527 9.19 -25.21 -22.38
N GLY A 528 8.86 -23.97 -21.98
CA GLY A 528 8.96 -22.81 -22.88
C GLY A 528 10.39 -22.50 -23.30
N ARG A 529 11.33 -22.51 -22.33
CA ARG A 529 12.76 -22.32 -22.61
C ARG A 529 13.33 -23.43 -23.48
N ALA A 530 12.97 -24.68 -23.19
CA ALA A 530 13.44 -25.84 -23.93
C ALA A 530 12.93 -25.83 -25.39
N ALA A 531 11.69 -25.36 -25.62
CA ALA A 531 11.14 -25.22 -26.96
C ALA A 531 11.89 -24.17 -27.80
N GLU A 532 12.27 -23.04 -27.19
CA GLU A 532 13.12 -22.06 -27.88
C GLU A 532 14.46 -22.69 -28.29
N GLU A 533 15.11 -23.43 -27.40
CA GLU A 533 16.40 -24.06 -27.69
C GLU A 533 16.30 -25.11 -28.81
N VAL A 534 15.28 -25.97 -28.79
CA VAL A 534 15.15 -27.07 -29.77
C VAL A 534 14.75 -26.57 -31.15
N PHE A 535 13.76 -25.68 -31.25
CA PHE A 535 13.16 -25.30 -32.53
C PHE A 535 13.72 -24.00 -33.12
N ILE A 536 14.21 -23.09 -32.27
CA ILE A 536 14.76 -21.79 -32.70
C ILE A 536 16.29 -21.83 -32.72
N GLY A 537 16.90 -22.59 -31.80
CA GLY A 537 18.36 -22.69 -31.65
C GLY A 537 18.99 -21.48 -30.95
N GLU A 538 18.17 -20.56 -30.44
CA GLU A 538 18.59 -19.38 -29.69
C GLU A 538 17.64 -19.15 -28.52
N ILE A 539 18.20 -18.78 -27.38
CA ILE A 539 17.47 -18.58 -26.12
C ILE A 539 17.11 -17.10 -25.92
N SER A 540 15.89 -16.84 -25.44
CA SER A 540 15.38 -15.49 -25.16
C SER A 540 15.40 -15.15 -23.67
N THR A 541 15.05 -13.89 -23.35
CA THR A 541 14.82 -13.42 -21.97
C THR A 541 13.41 -13.70 -21.46
N GLY A 542 12.51 -14.27 -22.29
CA GLY A 542 11.11 -14.54 -21.95
C GLY A 542 10.95 -15.53 -20.80
N ALA A 543 11.81 -16.54 -20.74
CA ALA A 543 11.79 -17.60 -19.72
C ALA A 543 12.25 -17.18 -18.31
N GLY A 544 12.53 -15.89 -18.06
CA GLY A 544 13.09 -15.43 -16.78
C GLY A 544 12.19 -15.76 -15.59
N ASN A 545 10.88 -15.52 -15.72
CA ASN A 545 9.89 -15.81 -14.68
C ASN A 545 9.73 -17.31 -14.44
N ASP A 546 9.78 -18.14 -15.50
CA ASP A 546 9.60 -19.58 -15.36
C ASP A 546 10.79 -20.23 -14.68
N LEU A 547 12.01 -19.77 -14.99
CA LEU A 547 13.23 -20.19 -14.30
C LEU A 547 13.24 -19.78 -12.83
N GLU A 548 12.78 -18.57 -12.51
CA GLU A 548 12.64 -18.11 -11.12
C GLU A 548 11.67 -19.01 -10.34
N ARG A 549 10.50 -19.29 -10.91
CA ARG A 549 9.49 -20.18 -10.31
C ARG A 549 10.00 -21.61 -10.14
N ALA A 550 10.59 -22.20 -11.18
CA ALA A 550 11.13 -23.56 -11.14
C ALA A 550 12.23 -23.69 -10.08
N THR A 551 13.11 -22.69 -9.99
CA THR A 551 14.15 -22.61 -8.95
C THR A 551 13.53 -22.51 -7.56
N GLY A 552 12.49 -21.69 -7.39
CA GLY A 552 11.78 -21.52 -6.12
C GLY A 552 11.10 -22.80 -5.64
N ILE A 553 10.49 -23.57 -6.54
CA ILE A 553 9.87 -24.87 -6.24
C ILE A 553 10.94 -25.86 -5.74
N ILE A 554 12.03 -26.04 -6.49
CA ILE A 554 13.11 -26.98 -6.12
C ILE A 554 13.75 -26.59 -4.79
N LYS A 555 14.00 -25.29 -4.58
CA LYS A 555 14.52 -24.81 -3.29
C LYS A 555 13.55 -25.13 -2.16
N SER A 556 12.25 -24.88 -2.34
CA SER A 556 11.22 -25.20 -1.33
C SER A 556 11.12 -26.70 -1.05
N MET A 557 11.27 -27.54 -2.08
CA MET A 557 11.33 -29.00 -1.94
C MET A 557 12.48 -29.43 -1.02
N ALA A 558 13.64 -28.80 -1.16
CA ALA A 558 14.83 -29.13 -0.38
C ALA A 558 14.85 -28.46 1.01
N THR A 559 14.37 -27.22 1.16
CA THR A 559 14.50 -26.45 2.41
C THR A 559 13.28 -26.54 3.33
N VAL A 560 12.07 -26.62 2.76
CA VAL A 560 10.80 -26.56 3.52
C VAL A 560 10.13 -27.92 3.62
N TYR A 561 10.07 -28.67 2.51
CA TYR A 561 9.28 -29.91 2.45
C TYR A 561 10.07 -31.19 2.80
N GLY A 562 11.40 -31.11 2.92
CA GLY A 562 12.25 -32.27 3.23
C GLY A 562 12.22 -33.35 2.14
N MET A 563 12.09 -32.94 0.87
CA MET A 563 12.01 -33.84 -0.29
C MET A 563 13.36 -34.11 -0.96
N SER A 564 14.47 -33.73 -0.30
CA SER A 564 15.84 -33.92 -0.76
C SER A 564 16.69 -34.66 0.27
N ASP A 565 17.70 -35.38 -0.21
CA ASP A 565 18.62 -36.15 0.66
C ASP A 565 19.67 -35.26 1.35
N ILE A 566 19.74 -33.96 1.01
CA ILE A 566 20.74 -33.01 1.56
C ILE A 566 20.45 -32.72 3.02
N ALA A 567 19.24 -32.21 3.28
CA ALA A 567 18.75 -31.91 4.62
C ALA A 567 18.03 -33.12 5.23
N GLY A 568 17.68 -34.11 4.40
CA GLY A 568 16.76 -35.17 4.77
C GLY A 568 15.42 -34.57 5.21
N LEU A 569 15.00 -34.90 6.43
CA LEU A 569 13.77 -34.38 7.04
C LEU A 569 13.95 -33.03 7.75
N MET A 570 15.16 -32.45 7.72
CA MET A 570 15.44 -31.17 8.37
C MET A 570 14.87 -30.01 7.56
N VAL A 571 14.19 -29.08 8.24
CA VAL A 571 13.72 -27.82 7.65
C VAL A 571 14.84 -26.78 7.79
N LEU A 572 15.45 -26.39 6.66
CA LEU A 572 16.58 -25.45 6.61
C LEU A 572 16.13 -23.99 6.64
N GLU A 573 14.92 -23.71 6.15
CA GLU A 573 14.37 -22.36 6.10
C GLU A 573 12.98 -22.35 6.73
N LYS A 574 12.82 -21.60 7.82
CA LYS A 574 11.48 -21.25 8.29
C LYS A 574 10.96 -20.18 7.35
N ARG A 575 9.74 -20.38 6.81
CA ARG A 575 9.02 -19.33 6.07
C ARG A 575 8.79 -18.12 6.99
N SER A 576 9.77 -17.22 7.07
CA SER A 576 9.59 -15.89 7.61
C SER A 576 9.29 -14.99 6.44
N ASN A 577 8.09 -14.40 6.40
CA ASN A 577 7.68 -13.53 5.30
C ASN A 577 8.67 -12.37 5.17
N GLN A 578 9.32 -12.28 4.01
CA GLN A 578 10.38 -11.34 3.61
C GLN A 578 10.02 -9.85 3.77
N PHE A 579 8.76 -9.56 4.06
CA PHE A 579 8.22 -8.22 4.28
C PHE A 579 8.59 -7.63 5.65
N LEU A 580 9.11 -8.43 6.59
CA LEU A 580 9.55 -7.94 7.92
C LEU A 580 10.94 -7.30 7.95
N GLY A 581 11.64 -7.13 6.82
CA GLY A 581 12.99 -6.54 6.79
C GLY A 581 14.02 -7.30 7.63
N GLY A 582 13.66 -8.47 8.16
CA GLY A 582 14.58 -9.39 8.79
C GLY A 582 15.41 -10.03 7.71
N GLN A 583 16.73 -9.98 7.85
CA GLN A 583 17.59 -10.89 7.10
C GLN A 583 17.07 -12.31 7.39
N THR A 584 16.79 -13.09 6.34
CA THR A 584 16.59 -14.53 6.47
C THR A 584 17.80 -15.06 7.24
N GLN A 585 17.62 -15.42 8.51
CA GLN A 585 18.68 -16.10 9.25
C GLN A 585 18.82 -17.45 8.57
N LYS A 586 19.94 -17.63 7.88
CA LYS A 586 20.35 -18.95 7.40
C LYS A 586 20.68 -19.76 8.65
N ASP A 587 19.74 -20.59 9.08
CA ASP A 587 19.91 -21.49 10.23
C ASP A 587 20.84 -22.69 9.90
N PHE A 588 21.61 -22.61 8.80
CA PHE A 588 22.47 -23.67 8.28
C PHE A 588 23.85 -23.15 7.85
N SER A 589 24.83 -24.06 7.79
CA SER A 589 26.21 -23.73 7.46
C SER A 589 26.38 -23.32 5.98
N ASP A 590 27.45 -22.58 5.67
CA ASP A 590 27.80 -22.25 4.28
C ASP A 590 28.06 -23.50 3.43
N ALA A 591 28.53 -24.60 4.03
CA ALA A 591 28.68 -25.88 3.35
C ALA A 591 27.32 -26.44 2.91
N MET A 592 26.33 -26.44 3.81
CA MET A 592 24.96 -26.86 3.50
C MET A 592 24.30 -25.95 2.45
N ALA A 593 24.60 -24.65 2.50
CA ALA A 593 24.14 -23.69 1.48
C ALA A 593 24.69 -24.03 0.09
N LYS A 594 25.99 -24.36 0.02
CA LYS A 594 26.62 -24.79 -1.22
C LYS A 594 26.01 -26.10 -1.74
N ASP A 595 25.81 -27.09 -0.88
CA ASP A 595 25.22 -28.37 -1.26
C ASP A 595 23.79 -28.20 -1.80
N LEU A 596 23.00 -27.30 -1.19
CA LEU A 596 21.66 -26.93 -1.66
C LEU A 596 21.69 -26.28 -3.05
N ASP A 597 22.60 -25.34 -3.27
CA ASP A 597 22.76 -24.66 -4.57
C ASP A 597 23.21 -25.65 -5.66
N ASP A 598 24.16 -26.54 -5.34
CA ASP A 598 24.65 -27.58 -6.24
C ASP A 598 23.53 -28.59 -6.60
N HIS A 599 22.70 -28.99 -5.64
CA HIS A 599 21.53 -29.84 -5.88
C HIS A 599 20.48 -29.14 -6.74
N THR A 600 20.16 -27.87 -6.44
CA THR A 600 19.19 -27.10 -7.22
C THR A 600 19.62 -27.02 -8.68
N LYS A 601 20.89 -26.70 -8.92
CA LYS A 601 21.48 -26.65 -10.26
C LYS A 601 21.46 -28.02 -10.95
N LYS A 602 21.85 -29.07 -10.24
CA LYS A 602 21.88 -30.44 -10.78
C LYS A 602 20.49 -30.90 -11.19
N LEU A 603 19.50 -30.75 -10.29
CA LEU A 603 18.14 -31.18 -10.55
C LEU A 603 17.49 -30.38 -11.68
N LEU A 604 17.69 -29.06 -11.74
CA LEU A 604 17.23 -28.24 -12.86
C LEU A 604 17.81 -28.72 -14.20
N ASN A 605 19.11 -28.99 -14.26
CA ASN A 605 19.74 -29.49 -15.49
C ASN A 605 19.23 -30.88 -15.88
N GLU A 606 19.07 -31.79 -14.92
CA GLU A 606 18.52 -33.13 -15.17
C GLU A 606 17.10 -33.07 -15.72
N ARG A 607 16.23 -32.25 -15.11
CA ARG A 607 14.87 -32.04 -15.60
C ARG A 607 14.86 -31.36 -16.97
N TYR A 608 15.72 -30.37 -17.19
CA TYR A 608 15.83 -29.67 -18.47
C TYR A 608 16.20 -30.61 -19.62
N GLU A 609 17.15 -31.52 -19.43
CA GLU A 609 17.51 -32.52 -20.44
C GLU A 609 16.36 -33.49 -20.75
N ILE A 610 15.57 -33.88 -19.74
CA ILE A 610 14.37 -34.70 -19.94
C ILE A 610 13.35 -33.94 -20.79
N VAL A 611 13.06 -32.69 -20.43
CA VAL A 611 12.13 -31.84 -21.17
C VAL A 611 12.60 -31.63 -22.62
N LEU A 612 13.90 -31.38 -22.85
CA LEU A 612 14.47 -31.28 -24.19
C LEU A 612 14.23 -32.55 -25.02
N GLN A 613 14.37 -33.73 -24.41
CA GLN A 613 14.11 -35.00 -25.08
C GLN A 613 12.63 -35.18 -25.41
N GLU A 614 11.73 -34.90 -24.46
CA GLU A 614 10.28 -34.99 -24.64
C GLU A 614 9.78 -34.07 -25.77
N LEU A 615 10.33 -32.85 -25.87
CA LEU A 615 10.01 -31.92 -26.96
C LEU A 615 10.53 -32.40 -28.32
N ARG A 616 11.71 -33.04 -28.37
CA ARG A 616 12.25 -33.62 -29.61
C ARG A 616 11.40 -34.79 -30.10
N ASP A 617 11.01 -35.66 -29.18
CA ASP A 617 10.19 -36.85 -29.47
C ASP A 617 8.80 -36.45 -29.98
N ASN A 618 8.25 -35.33 -29.51
CA ASN A 618 6.94 -34.79 -29.92
C ASN A 618 7.05 -33.59 -30.89
N SER A 619 8.14 -33.49 -31.65
CA SER A 619 8.43 -32.35 -32.52
C SER A 619 7.33 -32.05 -33.55
N ALA A 620 6.70 -33.07 -34.11
CA ALA A 620 5.60 -32.90 -35.08
C ALA A 620 4.40 -32.16 -34.47
N ALA A 621 4.05 -32.48 -33.20
CA ALA A 621 2.94 -31.83 -32.51
C ALA A 621 3.23 -30.35 -32.26
N ILE A 622 4.46 -29.99 -31.87
CA ILE A 622 4.85 -28.58 -31.63
C ILE A 622 4.82 -27.77 -32.91
N GLU A 623 5.34 -28.31 -34.01
CA GLU A 623 5.32 -27.60 -35.30
C GLU A 623 3.88 -27.34 -35.77
N GLN A 624 2.98 -28.32 -35.60
CA GLN A 624 1.56 -28.15 -35.90
C GLN A 624 0.90 -27.11 -34.98
N MET A 625 1.09 -27.22 -33.65
CA MET A 625 0.56 -26.24 -32.68
C MET A 625 1.05 -24.83 -32.95
N THR A 626 2.34 -24.67 -33.25
CA THR A 626 2.96 -23.38 -33.53
C THR A 626 2.42 -22.78 -34.83
N ALA A 627 2.24 -23.59 -35.87
CA ALA A 627 1.64 -23.14 -37.13
C ALA A 627 0.20 -22.66 -36.91
N GLU A 628 -0.60 -23.41 -36.15
CA GLU A 628 -1.96 -23.02 -35.79
C GLU A 628 -1.96 -21.72 -34.94
N LEU A 629 -1.11 -21.61 -33.91
CA LEU A 629 -1.02 -20.40 -33.07
C LEU A 629 -0.60 -19.17 -33.88
N LEU A 630 0.25 -19.31 -34.89
CA LEU A 630 0.65 -18.19 -35.73
C LEU A 630 -0.49 -17.68 -36.64
N ASP A 631 -1.45 -18.55 -36.99
CA ASP A 631 -2.61 -18.21 -37.81
C ASP A 631 -3.79 -17.67 -36.98
N ILE A 632 -4.23 -18.41 -35.95
CA ILE A 632 -5.42 -18.07 -35.16
C ILE A 632 -5.14 -17.40 -33.82
N GLU A 633 -3.88 -17.24 -33.43
CA GLU A 633 -3.37 -16.56 -32.20
C GLU A 633 -3.76 -17.21 -30.87
N VAL A 634 -4.77 -18.08 -30.87
CA VAL A 634 -5.35 -18.73 -29.69
C VAL A 634 -5.76 -20.16 -30.03
N ILE A 635 -5.38 -21.12 -29.19
CA ILE A 635 -5.81 -22.52 -29.28
C ILE A 635 -6.45 -22.97 -27.96
N SER A 636 -7.50 -23.78 -28.02
CA SER A 636 -8.13 -24.40 -26.84
C SER A 636 -7.33 -25.61 -26.36
N GLY A 637 -7.39 -25.91 -25.07
CA GLY A 637 -6.73 -27.09 -24.50
C GLY A 637 -7.23 -28.41 -25.09
N GLU A 638 -8.51 -28.48 -25.49
CA GLU A 638 -9.06 -29.62 -26.23
C GLU A 638 -8.32 -29.83 -27.55
N ARG A 639 -8.12 -28.75 -28.32
CA ARG A 639 -7.39 -28.80 -29.58
C ARG A 639 -5.91 -29.15 -29.38
N VAL A 640 -5.28 -28.67 -28.31
CA VAL A 640 -3.91 -29.09 -27.94
C VAL A 640 -3.85 -30.61 -27.76
N ARG A 641 -4.79 -31.20 -27.01
CA ARG A 641 -4.84 -32.66 -26.80
C ARG A 641 -5.12 -33.43 -28.09
N GLU A 642 -5.97 -32.92 -28.98
CA GLU A 642 -6.19 -33.50 -30.30
C GLU A 642 -4.90 -33.54 -31.11
N ILE A 643 -4.17 -32.43 -31.22
CA ILE A 643 -2.91 -32.35 -31.97
C ILE A 643 -1.87 -33.34 -31.44
N ILE A 644 -1.76 -33.48 -30.11
CA ILE A 644 -0.83 -34.43 -29.50
C ILE A 644 -1.22 -35.88 -29.90
N LYS A 645 -2.49 -36.23 -29.81
CA LYS A 645 -2.98 -37.57 -30.18
C LYS A 645 -2.84 -37.86 -31.68
N GLU A 646 -3.13 -36.88 -32.55
CA GLU A 646 -2.96 -36.97 -34.01
C GLU A 646 -1.51 -37.31 -34.39
N ASN A 647 -0.54 -36.79 -33.63
CA ASN A 647 0.89 -37.02 -33.84
C ASN A 647 1.46 -38.21 -33.05
N GLY A 648 0.60 -39.06 -32.47
CA GLY A 648 1.01 -40.29 -31.78
C GLY A 648 1.52 -40.10 -30.36
N GLY A 649 1.36 -38.90 -29.79
CA GLY A 649 1.70 -38.61 -28.40
C GLY A 649 0.68 -39.18 -27.42
N THR A 650 1.13 -39.60 -26.25
CA THR A 650 0.25 -40.04 -25.16
C THR A 650 -0.15 -38.84 -24.32
N VAL A 651 -1.43 -38.51 -24.32
CA VAL A 651 -2.03 -37.57 -23.36
C VAL A 651 -2.56 -38.39 -22.18
N PHE A 652 -2.21 -38.00 -20.97
CA PHE A 652 -2.81 -38.61 -19.78
C PHE A 652 -4.24 -38.07 -19.63
N GLU A 653 -5.27 -38.91 -19.82
CA GLU A 653 -6.67 -38.58 -19.51
C GLU A 653 -7.01 -38.90 -18.05
N ASP A 654 -7.92 -38.12 -17.46
CA ASP A 654 -8.29 -38.04 -16.03
C ASP A 654 -8.94 -39.31 -15.42
N GLY A 655 -8.28 -40.46 -15.52
CA GLY A 655 -8.64 -41.67 -14.78
C GLY A 655 -7.45 -42.17 -13.99
N ASP A 656 -7.65 -42.43 -12.69
CA ASP A 656 -6.77 -43.21 -11.81
C ASP A 656 -5.57 -42.50 -11.16
N LEU A 657 -5.86 -41.54 -10.27
CA LEU A 657 -5.01 -41.35 -9.08
C LEU A 657 -5.76 -41.46 -7.74
N HIS A 658 -7.09 -41.63 -7.75
CA HIS A 658 -7.89 -41.95 -6.56
C HIS A 658 -8.85 -43.14 -6.72
N THR A 659 -8.78 -43.86 -7.85
CA THR A 659 -9.53 -45.10 -8.10
C THR A 659 -8.69 -46.37 -7.99
N ASP A 660 -7.43 -46.28 -7.55
CA ASP A 660 -6.77 -47.42 -6.90
C ASP A 660 -7.52 -47.67 -5.59
N ALA A 661 -8.60 -48.42 -5.77
CA ALA A 661 -9.49 -48.85 -4.75
C ALA A 661 -8.68 -49.44 -3.61
N ILE A 662 -9.04 -49.03 -2.40
CA ILE A 662 -9.09 -49.96 -1.28
C ILE A 662 -10.09 -51.04 -1.69
N VAL A 663 -9.67 -51.93 -2.60
CA VAL A 663 -10.29 -53.24 -2.75
C VAL A 663 -9.90 -53.92 -1.47
N SER A 664 -10.84 -53.95 -0.53
CA SER A 664 -10.82 -54.84 0.61
C SER A 664 -10.51 -56.24 0.09
N ASP A 665 -9.28 -56.68 0.28
CA ASP A 665 -8.80 -58.04 -0.04
C ASP A 665 -9.30 -59.04 1.03
N ASP A 666 -10.55 -58.86 1.45
CA ASP A 666 -11.29 -59.72 2.36
C ASP A 666 -12.35 -60.46 1.56
N LYS A 667 -11.90 -61.37 0.69
CA LYS A 667 -12.58 -62.64 0.44
C LYS A 667 -11.79 -63.53 -0.54
N VAL A 668 -11.49 -64.73 -0.03
CA VAL A 668 -11.23 -66.02 -0.74
C VAL A 668 -9.76 -66.46 -0.78
N LYS A 669 -9.26 -67.00 0.34
CA LYS A 669 -9.05 -68.46 0.56
C LYS A 669 -8.15 -68.72 1.77
N THR A 670 -8.75 -69.20 2.86
CA THR A 670 -8.07 -70.16 3.73
C THR A 670 -9.07 -71.26 4.05
N LYS A 671 -9.02 -72.33 3.24
CA LYS A 671 -9.51 -73.63 3.67
C LYS A 671 -8.43 -74.21 4.58
N THR A 672 -8.81 -74.40 5.83
CA THR A 672 -8.53 -75.54 6.71
C THR A 672 -7.16 -76.21 6.59
N GLU A 673 -6.38 -76.19 7.66
CA GLU A 673 -5.93 -77.41 8.35
C GLU A 673 -5.36 -77.08 9.74
N GLU A 674 -5.58 -78.02 10.65
CA GLU A 674 -5.42 -77.98 12.10
C GLU A 674 -3.95 -77.83 12.52
N THR A 675 -3.68 -77.33 13.75
CA THR A 675 -2.80 -77.96 14.77
C THR A 675 -2.59 -77.04 16.00
N GLN A 676 -3.23 -77.42 17.11
CA GLN A 676 -2.76 -77.44 18.51
C GLN A 676 -2.05 -76.20 19.12
N GLU A 677 -2.73 -75.57 20.08
CA GLU A 677 -2.13 -74.81 21.18
C GLU A 677 -1.29 -75.72 22.10
N PRO A 678 -0.16 -75.24 22.65
CA PRO A 678 0.41 -75.81 23.87
C PRO A 678 -0.06 -75.02 25.11
N LYS A 679 -0.68 -75.76 26.04
CA LYS A 679 -0.83 -75.37 27.45
C LYS A 679 0.53 -75.33 28.14
N ILE A 680 0.74 -74.34 29.00
CA ILE A 680 1.63 -74.46 30.17
C ILE A 680 0.89 -73.89 31.39
N GLU A 681 0.31 -74.77 32.21
CA GLU A 681 0.13 -74.58 33.67
C GLU A 681 1.52 -74.78 34.32
N THR A 682 1.91 -74.18 35.45
CA THR A 682 1.59 -74.65 36.82
C THR A 682 2.23 -73.62 37.79
N GLN A 683 1.43 -72.86 38.54
CA GLN A 683 1.13 -72.95 39.99
C GLN A 683 2.23 -72.55 41.01
N GLU A 684 1.74 -71.82 42.01
CA GLU A 684 2.32 -71.44 43.28
C GLU A 684 2.78 -72.62 44.14
N GLU A 685 3.79 -72.41 44.99
CA GLU A 685 3.87 -73.06 46.30
C GLU A 685 4.32 -72.05 47.36
N LYS A 686 3.48 -71.86 48.38
CA LYS A 686 3.72 -71.07 49.59
C LYS A 686 4.36 -71.92 50.69
N LYS A 687 5.18 -71.25 51.53
CA LYS A 687 5.29 -71.33 53.01
C LYS A 687 6.67 -70.76 53.40
N ASP A 688 6.92 -70.08 54.51
CA ASP A 688 6.19 -69.32 55.55
C ASP A 688 7.32 -68.76 56.47
N ASN A 689 7.07 -67.61 57.11
CA ASN A 689 7.82 -66.98 58.24
C ASN A 689 9.21 -66.39 57.92
N GLU A 690 9.54 -65.14 58.28
CA GLU A 690 9.26 -64.38 59.52
C GLU A 690 8.95 -62.89 59.26
#